data_AF-A0AAW2KCL7-F1
#
_entry.id   AF-A0AAW2KCL7-F1
#
_cell.length_a   1.000
_cell.length_b   1.000
_cell.length_c   1.000
_cell.angle_alpha   90.00
_cell.angle_beta   90.00
_cell.angle_gamma   90.00
#
_symmetry.space_group_name_H-M   'P 1'
#
loop_
_entity.id
_entity.type
_entity.pdbx_description
1 polymer ?
#
loop_
_entity_poly.entity_id
_entity_poly.type
_entity_poly.pdbx_seq_one_letter_code
_entity_poly.pdbx_strand_id
1 'polypeptide(L)'
;MADASPRTDTSTDADTEDKNLRFQNNQLQATVASDGSDKSRDQKTLRRLAQNREAARKSRLRKKAYVQQLESSRMKLTQLEQELQRARQQGIFISSSGDQSQSVGGNGALAFDVEYARWLEEHNRRINELRGAVNSHAGDGELRIIVEGIVAHYDDIFRIKGDAAKADVFHILSGMWKTPAERCFLWLGGFRSSELLKADNLRQQTLQQMHRILTTRQSARALLAISDYFSRLRALSSLWLARPRMLKTLAAGTTHGSISLLAATASAGTGLEASNSPPTPMTIADIDDLLTEILLWLPAKSLIRFKLVCKRWLSLISSHYFSRQHTLHHRRHYRRSTPEPSLLLCLAETSDYFYLQCNFHPEKWVPYHFCPTLIEPTIRSFSNGLFLLQCRNDQNPLEDCHIYNPTTKLSRRILLRQDNMYRCVLGLNLAFDPVKSLHYKIICIWATTRRSSSLWRSRWRRCQVEVYESETSTWKLCGEPFLAPPYVHFDHGIYWGGGIHWRGIFFDLHESAIREHPGVMLPGDTRRENFIDHYVESNGYLHYVAHFREQKSVMVFELQNGNSQWSLRYHIDLERATGPVSVLSIIRRDSEEDSTLVLHEPSKIMAYKLQDRSVKELINFTEEPFYQESSVQFACQSTFQFIETLAAA
;
A
#
# COMPACT_ATOMS: atom_id res chain seq x y z
N MET A 1 -36.06 -25.40 28.69
CA MET A 1 -35.54 -24.68 29.89
C MET A 1 -34.14 -24.19 29.56
N ALA A 2 -33.73 -22.94 29.64
CA ALA A 2 -34.37 -21.63 29.54
C ALA A 2 -33.24 -20.72 29.03
N ASP A 3 -33.61 -19.81 28.13
CA ASP A 3 -32.78 -18.79 27.51
C ASP A 3 -32.80 -17.54 28.41
N ALA A 4 -31.67 -16.84 28.62
CA ALA A 4 -31.66 -15.54 29.29
C ALA A 4 -30.39 -14.72 29.02
N SER A 5 -30.51 -13.82 28.04
CA SER A 5 -29.70 -12.62 27.86
C SER A 5 -30.31 -11.46 28.66
N PRO A 6 -29.55 -10.59 29.37
CA PRO A 6 -30.14 -9.54 30.18
C PRO A 6 -30.52 -8.31 29.34
N ARG A 7 -31.82 -8.03 29.34
CA ARG A 7 -32.46 -6.77 28.95
C ARG A 7 -32.17 -5.70 30.00
N THR A 8 -31.93 -4.46 29.59
CA THR A 8 -32.12 -3.27 30.43
C THR A 8 -33.34 -2.51 29.95
N ASP A 9 -34.28 -2.39 30.87
CA ASP A 9 -35.62 -1.85 30.69
C ASP A 9 -35.67 -0.32 30.57
N THR A 10 -36.78 0.07 29.97
CA THR A 10 -37.27 1.42 29.67
C THR A 10 -37.93 2.00 30.92
N SER A 11 -37.57 3.22 31.31
CA SER A 11 -38.34 3.99 32.31
C SER A 11 -38.92 5.23 31.66
N THR A 12 -40.24 5.21 31.54
CA THR A 12 -41.14 6.31 31.20
C THR A 12 -41.21 7.26 32.39
N ASP A 13 -41.11 8.58 32.17
CA ASP A 13 -41.63 9.55 33.14
C ASP A 13 -42.52 10.55 32.40
N ALA A 14 -43.76 10.59 32.88
CA ALA A 14 -44.88 11.34 32.36
C ALA A 14 -44.91 12.76 32.93
N ASP A 15 -45.59 13.62 32.17
CA ASP A 15 -45.79 15.04 32.41
C ASP A 15 -46.31 15.38 33.82
N THR A 16 -45.84 16.49 34.38
CA THR A 16 -46.55 17.22 35.43
C THR A 16 -46.33 18.73 35.25
N GLU A 17 -47.37 19.42 34.79
CA GLU A 17 -47.48 20.89 34.86
C GLU A 17 -48.24 21.31 36.13
N ASP A 18 -47.69 22.36 36.76
CA ASP A 18 -48.28 23.44 37.56
C ASP A 18 -49.33 23.17 38.67
N LYS A 19 -48.96 23.57 39.90
CA LYS A 19 -49.84 24.22 40.90
C LYS A 19 -49.04 25.05 41.94
N ASN A 20 -48.90 26.34 41.66
CA ASN A 20 -49.20 27.50 42.53
C ASN A 20 -49.25 27.34 44.09
N LEU A 21 -48.42 28.11 44.84
CA LEU A 21 -48.80 29.12 45.89
C LEU A 21 -47.77 29.31 47.06
N ARG A 22 -47.31 30.57 47.19
CA ARG A 22 -47.26 31.44 48.41
C ARG A 22 -46.30 31.24 49.61
N PHE A 23 -45.61 32.35 49.91
CA PHE A 23 -45.19 32.95 51.21
C PHE A 23 -44.12 32.26 52.10
N GLN A 24 -42.97 32.92 52.30
CA GLN A 24 -42.72 33.78 53.47
C GLN A 24 -41.39 34.56 53.40
N ASN A 25 -41.48 35.81 53.86
CA ASN A 25 -40.39 36.73 54.19
C ASN A 25 -39.46 36.19 55.29
N ASN A 26 -38.17 36.51 55.24
CA ASN A 26 -37.57 37.29 56.33
C ASN A 26 -36.32 38.08 55.89
N GLN A 27 -36.31 39.34 56.30
CA GLN A 27 -35.26 40.34 56.12
C GLN A 27 -34.06 40.06 57.03
N LEU A 28 -32.88 40.57 56.64
CA LEU A 28 -32.17 41.68 57.34
C LEU A 28 -30.87 42.08 56.61
N GLN A 29 -30.79 43.39 56.27
CA GLN A 29 -29.65 44.35 56.23
C GLN A 29 -28.29 43.95 55.61
N ALA A 30 -27.50 44.77 54.93
CA ALA A 30 -27.50 46.13 54.36
C ALA A 30 -26.25 46.12 53.42
N THR A 31 -26.19 46.79 52.26
CA THR A 31 -25.74 48.19 52.09
C THR A 31 -25.82 48.58 50.61
N VAL A 32 -26.12 49.86 50.36
CA VAL A 32 -26.39 50.49 49.06
C VAL A 32 -25.10 50.84 48.32
N ALA A 33 -24.99 50.48 47.04
CA ALA A 33 -24.28 51.26 46.02
C ALA A 33 -24.85 50.95 44.62
N SER A 34 -25.11 52.01 43.86
CA SER A 34 -25.73 52.06 42.53
C SER A 34 -24.89 51.39 41.43
N ASP A 35 -25.51 50.59 40.53
CA ASP A 35 -25.22 50.73 39.10
C ASP A 35 -26.30 50.11 38.18
N GLY A 36 -26.77 50.87 37.20
CA GLY A 36 -27.80 50.46 36.22
C GLY A 36 -27.31 49.47 35.16
N SER A 37 -26.05 49.03 35.25
CA SER A 37 -25.37 48.16 34.28
C SER A 37 -25.62 46.65 34.51
N ASP A 38 -25.86 46.23 35.76
CA ASP A 38 -26.03 44.80 36.10
C ASP A 38 -27.37 44.22 35.62
N LYS A 39 -28.46 45.01 35.68
CA LYS A 39 -29.77 44.57 35.15
C LYS A 39 -29.75 44.28 33.65
N SER A 40 -28.93 45.01 32.89
CA SER A 40 -28.75 44.82 31.44
C SER A 40 -27.92 43.56 31.14
N ARG A 41 -26.87 43.29 31.92
CA ARG A 41 -26.05 42.06 31.81
C ARG A 41 -26.87 40.82 32.16
N ASP A 42 -27.70 40.89 33.20
CA ASP A 42 -28.60 39.79 33.57
C ASP A 42 -29.67 39.55 32.52
N GLN A 43 -30.27 40.60 31.96
CA GLN A 43 -31.27 40.46 30.89
C GLN A 43 -30.69 39.84 29.61
N LYS A 44 -29.45 40.20 29.25
CA LYS A 44 -28.74 39.59 28.11
C LYS A 44 -28.41 38.12 28.37
N THR A 45 -28.05 37.77 29.61
CA THR A 45 -27.73 36.40 30.02
C THR A 45 -28.98 35.52 30.04
N LEU A 46 -30.11 36.04 30.53
CA LEU A 46 -31.42 35.38 30.50
C LEU A 46 -31.90 35.12 29.07
N ARG A 47 -31.72 36.08 28.15
CA ARG A 47 -32.05 35.88 26.72
C ARG A 47 -31.20 34.78 26.07
N ARG A 48 -29.90 34.71 26.37
CA ARG A 48 -29.02 33.64 25.87
C ARG A 48 -29.42 32.26 26.43
N LEU A 49 -29.79 32.18 27.71
CA LEU A 49 -30.30 30.95 28.33
C LEU A 49 -31.62 30.49 27.69
N ALA A 50 -32.54 31.41 27.42
CA ALA A 50 -33.80 31.10 26.73
C ALA A 50 -33.55 30.58 25.30
N GLN A 51 -32.67 31.24 24.54
CA GLN A 51 -32.27 30.78 23.20
C GLN A 51 -31.59 29.41 23.23
N ASN A 52 -30.73 29.15 24.23
CA ASN A 52 -30.06 27.86 24.37
C ASN A 52 -31.05 26.74 24.75
N ARG A 53 -32.02 27.03 25.63
CA ARG A 53 -33.14 26.10 25.94
C ARG A 53 -33.96 25.77 24.70
N GLU A 54 -34.27 26.77 23.88
CA GLU A 54 -35.03 26.57 22.63
C GLU A 54 -34.22 25.81 21.56
N ALA A 55 -32.92 26.12 21.43
CA ALA A 55 -32.00 25.41 20.54
C ALA A 55 -31.84 23.94 20.96
N ALA A 56 -31.74 23.67 22.27
CA ALA A 56 -31.70 22.32 22.81
C ALA A 56 -33.01 21.56 22.53
N ARG A 57 -34.18 22.21 22.68
CA ARG A 57 -35.48 21.63 22.33
C ARG A 57 -35.57 21.28 20.84
N LYS A 58 -35.18 22.20 19.95
CA LYS A 58 -35.14 21.98 18.49
C LYS A 58 -34.15 20.88 18.10
N SER A 59 -32.99 20.79 18.76
CA SER A 59 -32.02 19.72 18.55
C SER A 59 -32.56 18.35 18.95
N ARG A 60 -33.22 18.26 20.12
CA ARG A 60 -33.90 17.04 20.58
C ARG A 60 -35.00 16.62 19.61
N LEU A 61 -35.82 17.55 19.10
CA LEU A 61 -36.86 17.25 18.13
C LEU A 61 -36.29 16.68 16.82
N ARG A 62 -35.21 17.28 16.30
CA ARG A 62 -34.53 16.79 15.09
C ARG A 62 -33.94 15.40 15.27
N LYS A 63 -33.28 15.15 16.41
CA LYS A 63 -32.78 13.80 16.75
C LYS A 63 -33.92 12.79 16.86
N LYS A 64 -35.04 13.15 17.49
CA LYS A 64 -36.22 12.29 17.60
C LYS A 64 -36.81 11.95 16.23
N ALA A 65 -36.95 12.94 15.34
CA ALA A 65 -37.43 12.72 13.97
C ALA A 65 -36.47 11.82 13.16
N TYR A 66 -35.15 12.02 13.30
CA TYR A 66 -34.16 11.18 12.64
C TYR A 66 -34.18 9.72 13.13
N VAL A 67 -34.34 9.51 14.45
CA VAL A 67 -34.49 8.17 15.03
C VAL A 67 -35.76 7.49 14.52
N GLN A 68 -36.90 8.20 14.48
CA GLN A 68 -38.14 7.68 13.88
C GLN A 68 -37.96 7.30 12.40
N GLN A 69 -37.21 8.11 11.64
CA GLN A 69 -36.90 7.78 10.25
C GLN A 69 -36.05 6.50 10.14
N LEU A 70 -35.06 6.31 11.01
CA LEU A 70 -34.26 5.09 11.07
C LEU A 70 -35.10 3.85 11.43
N GLU A 71 -36.00 3.98 12.41
CA GLU A 71 -36.94 2.92 12.79
C GLU A 71 -37.87 2.54 11.63
N SER A 72 -38.44 3.54 10.94
CA SER A 72 -39.28 3.31 9.76
C SER A 72 -38.52 2.61 8.62
N SER A 73 -37.25 2.97 8.43
CA SER A 73 -36.38 2.36 7.41
C SER A 73 -36.01 0.93 7.80
N ARG A 74 -35.73 0.68 9.08
CA ARG A 74 -35.47 -0.67 9.60
C ARG A 74 -36.68 -1.59 9.40
N MET A 75 -37.89 -1.11 9.70
CA MET A 75 -39.13 -1.86 9.50
C MET A 75 -39.37 -2.19 8.01
N LYS A 76 -39.15 -1.23 7.11
CA LYS A 76 -39.21 -1.48 5.65
C LYS A 76 -38.19 -2.52 5.20
N LEU A 77 -36.98 -2.48 5.75
CA LEU A 77 -35.92 -3.41 5.40
C LEU A 77 -36.24 -4.83 5.87
N THR A 78 -36.77 -4.98 7.10
CA THR A 78 -37.28 -6.28 7.58
C THR A 78 -38.48 -6.78 6.78
N GLN A 79 -39.37 -5.89 6.31
CA GLN A 79 -40.48 -6.29 5.44
C GLN A 79 -39.99 -6.78 4.08
N LEU A 80 -39.03 -6.08 3.47
CA LEU A 80 -38.41 -6.50 2.21
C LEU A 80 -37.65 -7.82 2.37
N GLU A 81 -36.95 -8.03 3.48
CA GLU A 81 -36.30 -9.32 3.77
C GLU A 81 -37.32 -10.47 3.91
N GLN A 82 -38.44 -10.22 4.58
CA GLN A 82 -39.53 -11.20 4.69
C GLN A 82 -40.19 -11.48 3.34
N GLU A 83 -40.43 -10.46 2.51
CA GLU A 83 -40.95 -10.63 1.15
C GLU A 83 -39.97 -11.40 0.26
N LEU A 84 -38.67 -11.14 0.38
CA LEU A 84 -37.62 -11.89 -0.32
C LEU A 84 -37.57 -13.36 0.14
N GLN A 85 -37.71 -13.62 1.44
CA GLN A 85 -37.80 -14.99 1.98
C GLN A 85 -39.08 -15.70 1.53
N ARG A 86 -40.23 -14.99 1.51
CA ARG A 86 -41.50 -15.52 1.00
C ARG A 86 -41.40 -15.85 -0.50
N ALA A 87 -40.80 -14.97 -1.30
CA ALA A 87 -40.56 -15.21 -2.72
C ALA A 87 -39.63 -16.42 -2.95
N ARG A 88 -38.60 -16.59 -2.12
CA ARG A 88 -37.72 -17.77 -2.15
C ARG A 88 -38.45 -19.06 -1.77
N GLN A 89 -39.35 -19.03 -0.78
CA GLN A 89 -40.14 -20.19 -0.36
C GLN A 89 -41.25 -20.55 -1.38
N GLN A 90 -41.90 -19.54 -1.98
CA GLN A 90 -42.85 -19.74 -3.08
C GLN A 90 -42.15 -20.28 -4.34
N GLY A 91 -40.89 -19.91 -4.58
CA GLY A 91 -40.06 -20.50 -5.63
C GLY A 91 -39.64 -21.96 -5.37
N ILE A 92 -39.72 -22.46 -4.13
CA ILE A 92 -39.39 -23.85 -3.77
C ILE A 92 -40.63 -24.76 -3.87
N PHE A 93 -41.84 -24.22 -3.67
CA PHE A 93 -43.07 -25.01 -3.60
C PHE A 93 -43.79 -25.27 -4.94
N ILE A 94 -43.41 -24.62 -6.04
CA ILE A 94 -43.91 -24.98 -7.40
C ILE A 94 -43.04 -26.11 -7.97
N SER A 95 -42.85 -27.20 -7.22
CA SER A 95 -42.13 -28.38 -7.69
C SER A 95 -42.89 -29.70 -7.47
N SER A 96 -44.14 -29.65 -6.99
CA SER A 96 -44.98 -30.84 -6.92
C SER A 96 -46.43 -30.55 -7.28
N SER A 97 -46.76 -30.62 -8.57
CA SER A 97 -48.04 -31.11 -9.13
C SER A 97 -48.02 -30.90 -10.65
N GLY A 98 -48.34 -31.97 -11.40
CA GLY A 98 -48.12 -32.08 -12.83
C GLY A 98 -49.05 -31.24 -13.73
N ASP A 99 -48.67 -31.25 -15.01
CA ASP A 99 -49.41 -30.81 -16.20
C ASP A 99 -49.96 -29.38 -16.23
N GLN A 100 -49.21 -28.47 -16.87
CA GLN A 100 -49.59 -27.80 -18.13
C GLN A 100 -48.62 -26.66 -18.48
N SER A 101 -48.27 -26.61 -19.78
CA SER A 101 -47.82 -25.50 -20.63
C SER A 101 -47.37 -24.16 -20.02
N GLN A 102 -46.17 -23.73 -20.45
CA GLN A 102 -45.72 -22.35 -20.66
C GLN A 102 -45.80 -21.36 -19.47
N SER A 103 -44.70 -21.20 -18.74
CA SER A 103 -44.20 -19.86 -18.34
C SER A 103 -42.69 -19.87 -18.06
N VAL A 104 -41.94 -19.07 -18.82
CA VAL A 104 -40.47 -18.91 -18.78
C VAL A 104 -40.06 -17.95 -17.66
N GLY A 105 -40.57 -18.17 -16.44
CA GLY A 105 -40.57 -17.13 -15.40
C GLY A 105 -39.67 -17.35 -14.18
N GLY A 106 -38.94 -18.46 -14.07
CA GLY A 106 -38.26 -18.82 -12.82
C GLY A 106 -36.88 -19.45 -13.00
N ASN A 107 -35.85 -18.64 -12.76
CA ASN A 107 -34.45 -19.04 -12.51
C ASN A 107 -33.54 -19.37 -13.72
N GLY A 108 -33.49 -18.47 -14.72
CA GLY A 108 -32.58 -18.57 -15.87
C GLY A 108 -31.09 -18.71 -15.53
N ALA A 109 -30.65 -18.24 -14.36
CA ALA A 109 -29.27 -18.39 -13.88
C ALA A 109 -28.91 -19.86 -13.55
N LEU A 110 -29.79 -20.57 -12.82
CA LEU A 110 -29.58 -21.99 -12.50
C LEU A 110 -29.72 -22.87 -13.74
N ALA A 111 -30.68 -22.56 -14.61
CA ALA A 111 -30.84 -23.26 -15.89
C ALA A 111 -29.57 -23.14 -16.75
N PHE A 112 -29.00 -21.93 -16.84
CA PHE A 112 -27.72 -21.70 -17.52
C PHE A 112 -26.57 -22.47 -16.89
N ASP A 113 -26.44 -22.48 -15.55
CA ASP A 113 -25.33 -23.18 -14.88
C ASP A 113 -25.35 -24.69 -15.16
N VAL A 114 -26.53 -25.30 -15.20
CA VAL A 114 -26.72 -26.71 -15.55
C VAL A 114 -26.39 -26.97 -17.03
N GLU A 115 -26.87 -26.12 -17.94
CA GLU A 115 -26.56 -26.24 -19.36
C GLU A 115 -25.07 -26.02 -19.66
N TYR A 116 -24.43 -25.07 -18.97
CA TYR A 116 -23.00 -24.82 -19.08
C TYR A 116 -22.17 -26.01 -18.60
N ALA A 117 -22.55 -26.62 -17.47
CA ALA A 117 -21.89 -27.82 -16.95
C ALA A 117 -21.95 -28.98 -17.97
N ARG A 118 -23.14 -29.23 -18.54
CA ARG A 118 -23.32 -30.24 -19.59
C ARG A 118 -22.50 -29.93 -20.84
N TRP A 119 -22.49 -28.67 -21.28
CA TRP A 119 -21.67 -28.23 -22.41
C TRP A 119 -20.18 -28.46 -22.16
N LEU A 120 -19.72 -28.23 -20.92
CA LEU A 120 -18.33 -28.39 -20.53
C LEU A 120 -17.88 -29.86 -20.52
N GLU A 121 -18.73 -30.77 -20.03
CA GLU A 121 -18.48 -32.21 -20.09
C GLU A 121 -18.32 -32.69 -21.53
N GLU A 122 -19.24 -32.28 -22.42
CA GLU A 122 -19.18 -32.62 -23.84
C GLU A 122 -17.98 -31.96 -24.54
N HIS A 123 -17.63 -30.73 -24.16
CA HIS A 123 -16.43 -30.06 -24.66
C HIS A 123 -15.16 -30.86 -24.29
N ASN A 124 -15.05 -31.31 -23.04
CA ASN A 124 -13.92 -32.13 -22.60
C ASN A 124 -13.86 -33.46 -23.35
N ARG A 125 -15.00 -34.11 -23.61
CA ARG A 125 -15.08 -35.33 -24.41
C ARG A 125 -14.52 -35.12 -25.81
N ARG A 126 -14.97 -34.07 -26.51
CA ARG A 126 -14.52 -33.72 -27.88
C ARG A 126 -13.05 -33.33 -27.93
N ILE A 127 -12.54 -32.61 -26.93
CA ILE A 127 -11.11 -32.27 -26.83
C ILE A 127 -10.25 -33.53 -26.64
N ASN A 128 -10.71 -34.49 -25.84
CA ASN A 128 -10.00 -35.76 -25.67
C ASN A 128 -9.99 -36.59 -26.97
N GLU A 129 -11.10 -36.58 -27.72
CA GLU A 129 -11.18 -37.19 -29.05
C GLU A 129 -10.19 -36.54 -30.04
N LEU A 130 -10.15 -35.20 -30.09
CA LEU A 130 -9.18 -34.46 -30.90
C LEU A 130 -7.73 -34.75 -30.48
N ARG A 131 -7.45 -34.81 -29.17
CA ARG A 131 -6.12 -35.14 -28.66
C ARG A 131 -5.71 -36.56 -29.07
N GLY A 132 -6.65 -37.51 -29.01
CA GLY A 132 -6.47 -38.87 -29.50
C GLY A 132 -6.12 -38.90 -30.99
N ALA A 133 -6.92 -38.25 -31.84
CA ALA A 133 -6.73 -38.19 -33.29
C ALA A 133 -5.41 -37.50 -33.70
N VAL A 134 -5.01 -36.44 -32.99
CA VAL A 134 -3.71 -35.77 -33.23
C VAL A 134 -2.55 -36.69 -32.85
N ASN A 135 -2.64 -37.41 -31.74
CA ASN A 135 -1.59 -38.32 -31.27
C ASN A 135 -1.45 -39.58 -32.14
N SER A 136 -2.56 -40.11 -32.65
CA SER A 136 -2.57 -41.26 -33.57
C SER A 136 -2.21 -40.89 -35.01
N HIS A 137 -1.91 -39.61 -35.28
CA HIS A 137 -1.61 -39.09 -36.62
C HIS A 137 -2.74 -39.35 -37.63
N ALA A 138 -3.99 -39.16 -37.20
CA ALA A 138 -5.19 -39.28 -38.03
C ALA A 138 -5.08 -38.49 -39.34
N GLY A 139 -5.74 -39.02 -40.38
CA GLY A 139 -5.79 -38.39 -41.70
C GLY A 139 -6.47 -37.02 -41.66
N ASP A 140 -6.13 -36.13 -42.60
CA ASP A 140 -6.62 -34.75 -42.59
C ASP A 140 -8.15 -34.66 -42.68
N GLY A 141 -8.80 -35.59 -43.38
CA GLY A 141 -10.26 -35.67 -43.47
C GLY A 141 -10.94 -36.00 -42.14
N GLU A 142 -10.36 -36.91 -41.34
CA GLU A 142 -10.86 -37.27 -40.01
C GLU A 142 -10.64 -36.11 -39.03
N LEU A 143 -9.44 -35.52 -39.03
CA LEU A 143 -9.15 -34.32 -38.22
C LEU A 143 -10.08 -33.17 -38.56
N ARG A 144 -10.42 -32.99 -39.83
CA ARG A 144 -11.33 -31.92 -40.27
C ARG A 144 -12.73 -32.10 -39.70
N ILE A 145 -13.27 -33.31 -39.74
CA ILE A 145 -14.59 -33.60 -39.16
C ILE A 145 -14.60 -33.30 -37.66
N ILE A 146 -13.55 -33.70 -36.93
CA ILE A 146 -13.45 -33.45 -35.48
C ILE A 146 -13.32 -31.95 -35.19
N VAL A 147 -12.47 -31.23 -35.94
CA VAL A 147 -12.25 -29.78 -35.76
C VAL A 147 -13.52 -28.99 -36.08
N GLU A 148 -14.20 -29.31 -37.18
CA GLU A 148 -15.49 -28.69 -37.55
C GLU A 148 -16.55 -28.98 -36.48
N GLY A 149 -16.60 -30.22 -35.95
CA GLY A 149 -17.49 -30.60 -34.86
C GLY A 149 -17.20 -29.89 -33.53
N ILE A 150 -15.96 -29.51 -33.25
CA ILE A 150 -15.60 -28.72 -32.06
C ILE A 150 -15.97 -27.25 -32.25
N VAL A 151 -15.74 -26.69 -33.44
CA VAL A 151 -16.11 -25.29 -33.70
C VAL A 151 -17.62 -25.10 -33.71
N ALA A 152 -18.39 -26.06 -34.25
CA ALA A 152 -19.84 -26.07 -34.11
C ALA A 152 -20.29 -26.15 -32.64
N HIS A 153 -19.62 -26.97 -31.81
CA HIS A 153 -19.89 -27.04 -30.36
C HIS A 153 -19.63 -25.71 -29.66
N TYR A 154 -18.68 -24.89 -30.14
CA TYR A 154 -18.49 -23.54 -29.61
C TYR A 154 -19.65 -22.60 -29.93
N ASP A 155 -20.32 -22.75 -31.08
CA ASP A 155 -21.52 -21.94 -31.39
C ASP A 155 -22.66 -22.20 -30.39
N ASP A 156 -22.77 -23.42 -29.86
CA ASP A 156 -23.77 -23.76 -28.84
C ASP A 156 -23.58 -22.96 -27.54
N ILE A 157 -22.35 -22.79 -27.06
CA ILE A 157 -22.10 -21.98 -25.84
C ILE A 157 -22.40 -20.50 -26.05
N PHE A 158 -22.16 -19.97 -27.26
CA PHE A 158 -22.55 -18.59 -27.58
C PHE A 158 -24.08 -18.44 -27.62
N ARG A 159 -24.80 -19.42 -28.16
CA ARG A 159 -26.28 -19.46 -28.14
C ARG A 159 -26.81 -19.50 -26.71
N ILE A 160 -26.34 -20.45 -25.90
CA ILE A 160 -26.77 -20.64 -24.51
C ILE A 160 -26.49 -19.36 -23.68
N LYS A 161 -25.31 -18.75 -23.84
CA LYS A 161 -25.01 -17.44 -23.21
C LYS A 161 -25.93 -16.33 -23.70
N GLY A 162 -26.22 -16.28 -25.00
CA GLY A 162 -27.09 -15.27 -25.60
C GLY A 162 -28.52 -15.35 -25.07
N ASP A 163 -29.05 -16.55 -24.94
CA ASP A 163 -30.39 -16.78 -24.38
C ASP A 163 -30.44 -16.52 -22.88
N ALA A 164 -29.43 -16.96 -22.13
CA ALA A 164 -29.33 -16.66 -20.71
C ALA A 164 -29.11 -15.16 -20.43
N ALA A 165 -28.41 -14.44 -21.30
CA ALA A 165 -28.24 -12.99 -21.18
C ALA A 165 -29.55 -12.21 -21.38
N LYS A 166 -30.50 -12.74 -22.18
CA LYS A 166 -31.85 -12.15 -22.32
C LYS A 166 -32.65 -12.28 -21.02
N ALA A 167 -32.40 -13.32 -20.24
CA ALA A 167 -33.07 -13.57 -18.95
C ALA A 167 -32.37 -12.86 -17.78
N ASP A 168 -31.05 -13.02 -17.66
CA ASP A 168 -30.21 -12.41 -16.63
C ASP A 168 -28.80 -12.12 -17.15
N VAL A 169 -28.64 -10.91 -17.70
CA VAL A 169 -27.33 -10.42 -18.17
C VAL A 169 -26.31 -10.30 -17.03
N PHE A 170 -26.74 -10.07 -15.79
CA PHE A 170 -25.83 -9.89 -14.66
C PHE A 170 -25.21 -11.22 -14.23
N HIS A 171 -25.94 -12.33 -14.30
CA HIS A 171 -25.37 -13.67 -14.07
C HIS A 171 -24.27 -14.00 -15.09
N ILE A 172 -24.51 -13.69 -16.37
CA ILE A 172 -23.53 -13.92 -17.43
C ILE A 172 -22.30 -13.03 -17.27
N LEU A 173 -22.48 -11.74 -16.98
CA LEU A 173 -21.40 -10.77 -16.83
C LEU A 173 -20.61 -10.92 -15.53
N SER A 174 -21.24 -11.35 -14.43
CA SER A 174 -20.56 -11.56 -13.14
C SER A 174 -19.62 -12.77 -13.15
N GLY A 175 -19.81 -13.70 -14.10
CA GLY A 175 -18.99 -14.89 -14.24
C GLY A 175 -19.14 -15.85 -13.05
N MET A 176 -20.28 -15.84 -12.37
CA MET A 176 -20.55 -16.73 -11.23
C MET A 176 -20.50 -18.21 -11.60
N TRP A 177 -20.82 -18.52 -12.86
CA TRP A 177 -20.72 -19.82 -13.50
C TRP A 177 -19.29 -20.30 -13.82
N LYS A 178 -18.27 -19.46 -13.61
CA LYS A 178 -16.85 -19.82 -13.79
C LYS A 178 -16.14 -20.05 -12.46
N THR A 179 -15.00 -20.75 -12.52
CA THR A 179 -14.12 -20.92 -11.37
C THR A 179 -13.57 -19.57 -10.88
N PRO A 180 -13.21 -19.45 -9.60
CA PRO A 180 -12.61 -18.25 -9.01
C PRO A 180 -11.42 -17.71 -9.78
N ALA A 181 -10.50 -18.59 -10.22
CA ALA A 181 -9.36 -18.19 -11.03
C ALA A 181 -9.82 -17.60 -12.38
N GLU A 182 -10.71 -18.28 -13.10
CA GLU A 182 -11.27 -17.78 -14.37
C GLU A 182 -11.98 -16.44 -14.18
N ARG A 183 -12.70 -16.27 -13.06
CA ARG A 183 -13.36 -15.02 -12.70
C ARG A 183 -12.33 -13.92 -12.45
N CYS A 184 -11.27 -14.17 -11.67
CA CYS A 184 -10.22 -13.18 -11.42
C CYS A 184 -9.57 -12.68 -12.72
N PHE A 185 -9.30 -13.58 -13.67
CA PHE A 185 -8.73 -13.19 -14.97
C PHE A 185 -9.73 -12.48 -15.90
N LEU A 186 -11.04 -12.73 -15.76
CA LEU A 186 -12.06 -11.89 -16.40
C LEU A 186 -11.99 -10.44 -15.90
N TRP A 187 -11.70 -10.22 -14.61
CA TRP A 187 -11.59 -8.87 -14.03
C TRP A 187 -10.26 -8.17 -14.35
N LEU A 188 -9.16 -8.91 -14.49
CA LEU A 188 -7.83 -8.38 -14.85
C LEU A 188 -7.76 -7.80 -16.28
N GLY A 189 -8.63 -8.26 -17.20
CA GLY A 189 -8.63 -7.86 -18.61
C GLY A 189 -9.24 -6.48 -18.93
N GLY A 190 -9.64 -5.69 -17.92
CA GLY A 190 -10.29 -4.39 -18.12
C GLY A 190 -11.78 -4.52 -18.38
N PHE A 191 -12.59 -4.35 -17.33
CA PHE A 191 -14.04 -4.44 -17.43
C PHE A 191 -14.62 -3.20 -18.14
N ARG A 192 -15.12 -3.40 -19.36
CA ARG A 192 -16.21 -2.61 -19.92
C ARG A 192 -17.32 -3.59 -20.28
N SER A 193 -18.44 -3.55 -19.57
CA SER A 193 -19.62 -4.42 -19.83
C SER A 193 -20.08 -4.36 -21.30
N SER A 194 -19.85 -3.24 -21.98
CA SER A 194 -20.10 -3.06 -23.42
C SER A 194 -19.10 -3.76 -24.35
N GLU A 195 -17.91 -4.14 -23.88
CA GLU A 195 -16.90 -4.86 -24.66
C GLU A 195 -16.98 -6.37 -24.49
N LEU A 196 -17.63 -6.89 -23.46
CA LEU A 196 -17.73 -8.34 -23.24
C LEU A 196 -18.58 -9.01 -24.34
N LEU A 197 -19.67 -8.36 -24.76
CA LEU A 197 -20.45 -8.80 -25.93
C LEU A 197 -19.65 -8.70 -27.22
N LYS A 198 -18.83 -7.65 -27.38
CA LYS A 198 -17.96 -7.48 -28.55
C LYS A 198 -16.83 -8.51 -28.58
N ALA A 199 -16.25 -8.84 -27.42
CA ALA A 199 -15.18 -9.81 -27.28
C ALA A 199 -15.66 -11.25 -27.45
N ASP A 200 -16.85 -11.59 -26.94
CA ASP A 200 -17.44 -12.91 -27.18
C ASP A 200 -17.87 -13.05 -28.65
N ASN A 201 -18.41 -12.00 -29.27
CA ASN A 201 -18.67 -11.98 -30.72
C ASN A 201 -17.37 -12.10 -31.54
N LEU A 202 -16.31 -11.37 -31.17
CA LEU A 202 -15.00 -11.45 -31.82
C LEU A 202 -14.38 -12.85 -31.66
N ARG A 203 -14.52 -13.50 -30.50
CA ARG A 203 -14.10 -14.89 -30.28
C ARG A 203 -14.86 -15.85 -31.19
N GLN A 204 -16.18 -15.70 -31.28
CA GLN A 204 -17.01 -16.51 -32.19
C GLN A 204 -16.55 -16.33 -33.64
N GLN A 205 -16.39 -15.09 -34.09
CA GLN A 205 -15.90 -14.78 -35.44
C GLN A 205 -14.49 -15.33 -35.68
N THR A 206 -13.59 -15.22 -34.70
CA THR A 206 -12.22 -15.74 -34.81
C THR A 206 -12.21 -17.26 -34.96
N LEU A 207 -13.01 -17.98 -34.17
CA LEU A 207 -13.15 -19.44 -34.26
C LEU A 207 -13.70 -19.87 -35.63
N GLN A 208 -14.68 -19.13 -36.16
CA GLN A 208 -15.24 -19.36 -37.49
C GLN A 208 -14.24 -19.04 -38.61
N GLN A 209 -13.44 -17.97 -38.49
CA GLN A 209 -12.42 -17.60 -39.47
C GLN A 209 -11.15 -18.47 -39.38
N MET A 210 -10.93 -19.18 -38.28
CA MET A 210 -9.75 -20.03 -38.07
C MET A 210 -9.56 -21.05 -39.20
N HIS A 211 -10.65 -21.61 -39.73
CA HIS A 211 -10.67 -22.56 -40.84
C HIS A 211 -10.24 -21.97 -42.19
N ARG A 212 -10.28 -20.64 -42.33
CA ARG A 212 -9.85 -19.93 -43.55
C ARG A 212 -8.37 -19.57 -43.55
N ILE A 213 -7.76 -19.46 -42.36
CA ILE A 213 -6.41 -18.94 -42.18
C ILE A 213 -5.44 -20.08 -41.85
N LEU A 214 -5.87 -21.06 -41.06
CA LEU A 214 -5.03 -22.16 -40.59
C LEU A 214 -5.37 -23.46 -41.32
N THR A 215 -4.34 -24.28 -41.54
CA THR A 215 -4.53 -25.68 -41.95
C THR A 215 -5.28 -26.48 -40.88
N THR A 216 -5.95 -27.56 -41.27
CA THR A 216 -6.71 -28.44 -40.35
C THR A 216 -5.89 -28.85 -39.12
N ARG A 217 -4.63 -29.24 -39.35
CA ARG A 217 -3.71 -29.67 -38.29
C ARG A 217 -3.24 -28.52 -37.39
N GLN A 218 -3.09 -27.30 -37.93
CA GLN A 218 -2.82 -26.10 -37.12
C GLN A 218 -4.04 -25.70 -36.28
N SER A 219 -5.25 -25.76 -36.86
CA SER A 219 -6.52 -25.53 -36.16
C SER A 219 -6.72 -26.52 -35.01
N ALA A 220 -6.44 -27.81 -35.24
CA ALA A 220 -6.46 -28.84 -34.20
C ALA A 220 -5.51 -28.49 -33.03
N ARG A 221 -4.26 -28.12 -33.33
CA ARG A 221 -3.29 -27.73 -32.30
C ARG A 221 -3.70 -26.45 -31.56
N ALA A 222 -4.28 -25.48 -32.24
CA ALA A 222 -4.77 -24.25 -31.63
C ALA A 222 -5.92 -24.54 -30.63
N LEU A 223 -6.89 -25.37 -31.03
CA LEU A 223 -8.00 -25.78 -30.14
C LEU A 223 -7.51 -26.54 -28.91
N LEU A 224 -6.52 -27.42 -29.07
CA LEU A 224 -5.88 -28.11 -27.94
C LEU A 224 -5.18 -27.12 -27.01
N ALA A 225 -4.41 -26.16 -27.54
CA ALA A 225 -3.74 -25.15 -26.73
C ALA A 225 -4.73 -24.27 -25.94
N ILE A 226 -5.84 -23.88 -26.57
CA ILE A 226 -6.92 -23.14 -25.90
C ILE A 226 -7.53 -23.97 -24.76
N SER A 227 -7.84 -25.24 -25.02
CA SER A 227 -8.43 -26.12 -24.00
C SER A 227 -7.47 -26.41 -22.84
N ASP A 228 -6.19 -26.66 -23.14
CA ASP A 228 -5.15 -26.88 -22.14
C ASP A 228 -4.97 -25.68 -21.22
N TYR A 229 -5.04 -24.46 -21.78
CA TYR A 229 -5.00 -23.22 -21.00
C TYR A 229 -6.14 -23.16 -19.97
N PHE A 230 -7.39 -23.35 -20.41
CA PHE A 230 -8.54 -23.33 -19.50
C PHE A 230 -8.51 -24.47 -18.48
N SER A 231 -8.06 -25.66 -18.90
CA SER A 231 -7.91 -26.82 -18.02
C SER A 231 -6.89 -26.56 -16.90
N ARG A 232 -5.73 -26.00 -17.24
CA ARG A 232 -4.71 -25.59 -16.25
C ARG A 232 -5.25 -24.54 -15.28
N LEU A 233 -6.01 -23.57 -15.78
CA LEU A 233 -6.61 -22.52 -14.95
C LEU A 233 -7.58 -23.11 -13.91
N ARG A 234 -8.42 -24.07 -14.32
CA ARG A 234 -9.36 -24.76 -13.41
C ARG A 234 -8.65 -25.70 -12.43
N ALA A 235 -7.59 -26.39 -12.88
CA ALA A 235 -6.76 -27.21 -12.00
C ALA A 235 -6.10 -26.36 -10.90
N LEU A 236 -5.56 -25.19 -11.25
CA LEU A 236 -5.05 -24.22 -10.27
C LEU A 236 -6.12 -23.79 -9.26
N SER A 237 -7.33 -23.49 -9.74
CA SER A 237 -8.44 -23.14 -8.85
C SER A 237 -8.82 -24.28 -7.89
N SER A 238 -8.71 -25.53 -8.33
CA SER A 238 -9.02 -26.72 -7.53
C SER A 238 -7.94 -27.01 -6.50
N LEU A 239 -6.66 -26.88 -6.88
CA LEU A 239 -5.52 -26.98 -5.98
C LEU A 239 -5.58 -25.91 -4.88
N TRP A 240 -6.01 -24.71 -5.23
CA TRP A 240 -6.21 -23.63 -4.27
C TRP A 240 -7.33 -23.96 -3.27
N LEU A 241 -8.46 -24.47 -3.76
CA LEU A 241 -9.57 -24.95 -2.92
C LEU A 241 -9.17 -26.07 -1.96
N ALA A 242 -8.30 -26.97 -2.41
CA ALA A 242 -7.80 -28.09 -1.61
C ALA A 242 -6.73 -27.69 -0.58
N ARG A 243 -6.25 -26.43 -0.60
CA ARG A 243 -5.20 -25.96 0.29
C ARG A 243 -5.73 -25.86 1.73
N PRO A 244 -5.12 -26.54 2.72
CA PRO A 244 -5.51 -26.39 4.12
C PRO A 244 -5.35 -24.92 4.52
N ARG A 245 -6.39 -24.32 5.12
CA ARG A 245 -6.40 -22.93 5.61
C ARG A 245 -5.53 -22.74 6.86
N MET A 246 -4.33 -23.31 6.90
CA MET A 246 -3.36 -23.11 7.98
C MET A 246 -2.59 -21.79 7.81
N LEU A 247 -3.28 -20.66 7.69
CA LEU A 247 -2.66 -19.32 7.78
C LEU A 247 -3.56 -18.28 8.47
N LYS A 248 -4.54 -18.70 9.29
CA LYS A 248 -5.36 -17.78 10.10
C LYS A 248 -5.10 -17.85 11.62
N THR A 249 -4.18 -18.68 12.10
CA THR A 249 -3.89 -18.86 13.55
C THR A 249 -2.59 -18.25 14.07
N LEU A 250 -1.91 -17.38 13.31
CA LEU A 250 -0.72 -16.66 13.80
C LEU A 250 -0.97 -15.18 14.15
N ALA A 251 -2.23 -14.73 14.16
CA ALA A 251 -2.59 -13.34 14.45
C ALA A 251 -3.28 -13.12 15.82
N ALA A 252 -3.49 -14.17 16.62
CA ALA A 252 -4.08 -14.04 17.95
C ALA A 252 -3.31 -14.91 18.95
N GLY A 253 -2.33 -14.33 19.64
CA GLY A 253 -1.59 -15.03 20.69
C GLY A 253 -0.19 -14.47 20.89
N THR A 254 -0.05 -13.66 21.91
CA THR A 254 1.16 -13.00 22.40
C THR A 254 2.26 -13.96 22.87
N THR A 255 3.51 -13.46 22.74
CA THR A 255 4.67 -13.61 23.66
C THR A 255 5.45 -14.92 23.76
N HIS A 256 6.76 -14.74 23.55
CA HIS A 256 7.93 -15.52 24.00
C HIS A 256 8.15 -16.94 23.47
N GLY A 257 9.32 -17.14 22.86
CA GLY A 257 10.08 -18.39 22.96
C GLY A 257 10.24 -19.20 21.67
N SER A 258 11.46 -19.20 21.16
CA SER A 258 12.11 -20.34 20.51
C SER A 258 11.74 -20.68 19.05
N ILE A 259 12.72 -20.41 18.19
CA ILE A 259 12.98 -21.06 16.92
C ILE A 259 13.32 -22.54 17.19
N SER A 260 12.53 -23.49 16.66
CA SER A 260 12.98 -24.78 16.08
C SER A 260 11.82 -25.78 15.91
N LEU A 261 11.65 -26.32 14.69
CA LEU A 261 11.50 -27.76 14.28
C LEU A 261 10.67 -27.83 12.98
N LEU A 262 11.29 -27.91 11.79
CA LEU A 262 11.74 -29.12 11.06
C LEU A 262 10.67 -30.17 10.74
N ALA A 263 10.51 -30.41 9.43
CA ALA A 263 10.39 -31.72 8.78
C ALA A 263 9.68 -32.85 9.55
N ALA A 264 8.39 -33.05 9.25
CA ALA A 264 7.75 -34.36 9.29
C ALA A 264 6.41 -34.29 8.54
N THR A 265 6.37 -34.91 7.35
CA THR A 265 5.31 -35.83 6.85
C THR A 265 5.48 -35.99 5.33
N ALA A 266 6.60 -36.59 4.94
CA ALA A 266 6.62 -37.52 3.82
C ALA A 266 6.55 -38.92 4.44
N SER A 267 5.75 -39.81 3.84
CA SER A 267 5.50 -41.21 4.19
C SER A 267 4.50 -41.55 5.31
N ALA A 268 3.24 -41.71 4.91
CA ALA A 268 2.31 -42.81 5.23
C ALA A 268 0.98 -42.43 4.54
N GLY A 269 0.51 -43.09 3.49
CA GLY A 269 0.18 -44.50 3.44
C GLY A 269 -1.34 -44.64 3.54
N THR A 270 -2.00 -44.72 2.38
CA THR A 270 -3.31 -45.36 2.12
C THR A 270 -4.53 -45.00 2.98
N GLY A 271 -5.52 -44.32 2.38
CA GLY A 271 -6.85 -44.14 2.95
C GLY A 271 -7.66 -43.05 2.25
N LEU A 272 -7.90 -43.18 0.95
CA LEU A 272 -8.86 -42.36 0.21
C LEU A 272 -10.29 -42.86 0.52
N GLU A 273 -10.87 -42.39 1.62
CA GLU A 273 -12.33 -42.28 1.69
C GLU A 273 -12.72 -40.90 1.16
N ALA A 274 -13.12 -40.87 -0.11
CA ALA A 274 -13.72 -39.70 -0.72
C ALA A 274 -15.06 -39.43 -0.03
N SER A 275 -15.07 -38.46 0.89
CA SER A 275 -16.32 -37.85 1.34
C SER A 275 -16.96 -37.14 0.14
N ASN A 276 -17.92 -37.79 -0.50
CA ASN A 276 -18.79 -37.26 -1.56
C ASN A 276 -19.76 -36.19 -0.99
N SER A 277 -19.24 -35.13 -0.39
CA SER A 277 -20.00 -33.90 -0.20
C SER A 277 -19.85 -33.05 -1.46
N PRO A 278 -20.96 -32.52 -2.05
CA PRO A 278 -20.84 -31.58 -3.16
C PRO A 278 -19.95 -30.40 -2.73
N PRO A 279 -19.11 -29.85 -3.64
CA PRO A 279 -18.25 -28.72 -3.29
C PRO A 279 -19.13 -27.60 -2.75
N THR A 280 -18.90 -27.22 -1.48
CA THR A 280 -19.62 -26.12 -0.84
C THR A 280 -19.47 -24.87 -1.70
N PRO A 281 -20.56 -24.13 -2.00
CA PRO A 281 -20.48 -22.93 -2.81
C PRO A 281 -19.49 -21.96 -2.17
N MET A 282 -18.45 -21.61 -2.94
CA MET A 282 -17.37 -20.76 -2.48
C MET A 282 -17.92 -19.42 -1.96
N THR A 283 -17.46 -19.00 -0.78
CA THR A 283 -17.88 -17.74 -0.18
C THR A 283 -17.09 -16.57 -0.76
N ILE A 284 -17.62 -15.35 -0.65
CA ILE A 284 -16.93 -14.13 -1.12
C ILE A 284 -15.52 -14.01 -0.52
N ALA A 285 -15.34 -14.43 0.73
CA ALA A 285 -14.08 -14.39 1.46
C ALA A 285 -12.98 -15.23 0.79
N ASP A 286 -13.33 -16.37 0.19
CA ASP A 286 -12.38 -17.26 -0.46
C ASP A 286 -11.80 -16.60 -1.72
N ILE A 287 -12.64 -15.89 -2.49
CA ILE A 287 -12.18 -15.16 -3.67
C ILE A 287 -11.26 -13.98 -3.27
N ASP A 288 -11.48 -13.35 -2.11
CA ASP A 288 -10.60 -12.26 -1.63
C ASP A 288 -9.23 -12.79 -1.17
N ASP A 289 -9.17 -13.98 -0.57
CA ASP A 289 -7.91 -14.62 -0.20
C ASP A 289 -7.07 -14.95 -1.47
N LEU A 290 -7.70 -15.49 -2.53
CA LEU A 290 -7.04 -15.74 -3.83
C LEU A 290 -6.58 -14.44 -4.50
N LEU A 291 -7.45 -13.42 -4.55
CA LEU A 291 -7.11 -12.11 -5.12
C LEU A 291 -5.94 -11.48 -4.35
N THR A 292 -5.94 -11.60 -3.03
CA THR A 292 -4.84 -11.11 -2.20
C THR A 292 -3.52 -11.77 -2.63
N GLU A 293 -3.47 -13.10 -2.68
CA GLU A 293 -2.25 -13.82 -3.07
C GLU A 293 -1.75 -13.42 -4.46
N ILE A 294 -2.64 -13.26 -5.45
CA ILE A 294 -2.26 -12.83 -6.81
C ILE A 294 -1.74 -11.39 -6.81
N LEU A 295 -2.48 -10.47 -6.19
CA LEU A 295 -2.17 -9.04 -6.21
C LEU A 295 -0.89 -8.71 -5.42
N LEU A 296 -0.49 -9.53 -4.44
CA LEU A 296 0.77 -9.37 -3.70
C LEU A 296 2.01 -9.43 -4.61
N TRP A 297 1.94 -10.11 -5.76
CA TRP A 297 3.05 -10.20 -6.71
C TRP A 297 3.21 -8.95 -7.59
N LEU A 298 2.25 -8.03 -7.57
CA LEU A 298 2.25 -6.88 -8.46
C LEU A 298 2.93 -5.65 -7.80
N PRO A 299 3.62 -4.79 -8.59
CA PRO A 299 4.16 -3.53 -8.10
C PRO A 299 3.06 -2.60 -7.57
N ALA A 300 3.40 -1.76 -6.58
CA ALA A 300 2.42 -0.87 -5.94
C ALA A 300 1.80 0.12 -6.94
N LYS A 301 2.58 0.63 -7.91
CA LYS A 301 2.06 1.49 -8.99
C LYS A 301 0.93 0.82 -9.80
N SER A 302 1.08 -0.47 -10.13
CA SER A 302 0.04 -1.23 -10.83
C SER A 302 -1.20 -1.41 -9.96
N LEU A 303 -1.00 -1.71 -8.67
CA LEU A 303 -2.08 -1.88 -7.71
C LEU A 303 -2.91 -0.61 -7.52
N ILE A 304 -2.29 0.57 -7.57
CA ILE A 304 -3.01 1.85 -7.52
C ILE A 304 -3.96 1.99 -8.72
N ARG A 305 -3.52 1.63 -9.93
CA ARG A 305 -4.39 1.63 -11.13
C ARG A 305 -5.51 0.60 -10.98
N PHE A 306 -5.22 -0.53 -10.36
CA PHE A 306 -6.17 -1.62 -10.13
C PHE A 306 -7.29 -1.26 -9.14
N LYS A 307 -7.05 -0.29 -8.24
CA LYS A 307 -8.12 0.29 -7.40
C LYS A 307 -9.28 0.88 -8.22
N LEU A 308 -9.05 1.27 -9.48
CA LEU A 308 -10.08 1.84 -10.35
C LEU A 308 -10.95 0.79 -11.06
N VAL A 309 -10.59 -0.50 -10.99
CA VAL A 309 -11.28 -1.57 -11.72
C VAL A 309 -12.67 -1.84 -11.16
N CYS A 310 -12.80 -1.99 -9.84
CA CYS A 310 -14.10 -2.13 -9.17
C CYS A 310 -14.02 -1.77 -7.68
N LYS A 311 -15.18 -1.53 -7.05
CA LYS A 311 -15.29 -1.21 -5.61
C LYS A 311 -14.67 -2.29 -4.71
N ARG A 312 -14.76 -3.56 -5.11
CA ARG A 312 -14.19 -4.68 -4.37
C ARG A 312 -12.66 -4.61 -4.35
N TRP A 313 -12.03 -4.36 -5.49
CA TRP A 313 -10.58 -4.20 -5.61
C TRP A 313 -10.09 -2.95 -4.90
N LEU A 314 -10.82 -1.84 -5.01
CA LEU A 314 -10.56 -0.63 -4.23
C LEU A 314 -10.53 -0.93 -2.73
N SER A 315 -11.54 -1.64 -2.22
CA SER A 315 -11.64 -2.02 -0.80
C SER A 315 -10.49 -2.95 -0.38
N LEU A 316 -10.24 -4.01 -1.15
CA LEU A 316 -9.19 -5.00 -0.85
C LEU A 316 -7.80 -4.35 -0.80
N ILE A 317 -7.41 -3.64 -1.86
CA ILE A 317 -6.08 -3.04 -2.01
C ILE A 317 -5.89 -1.85 -1.06
N SER A 318 -6.96 -1.16 -0.66
CA SER A 318 -6.86 -0.05 0.30
C SER A 318 -6.89 -0.51 1.76
N SER A 319 -7.12 -1.79 2.02
CA SER A 319 -7.12 -2.32 3.39
C SER A 319 -5.71 -2.29 3.99
N HIS A 320 -5.61 -1.94 5.28
CA HIS A 320 -4.34 -1.98 6.02
C HIS A 320 -3.71 -3.37 6.02
N TYR A 321 -4.54 -4.42 6.09
CA TYR A 321 -4.09 -5.80 6.01
C TYR A 321 -3.36 -6.07 4.69
N PHE A 322 -3.97 -5.71 3.55
CA PHE A 322 -3.35 -5.91 2.24
C PHE A 322 -2.07 -5.09 2.09
N SER A 323 -2.07 -3.80 2.46
CA SER A 323 -0.86 -2.96 2.39
C SER A 323 0.30 -3.56 3.21
N ARG A 324 0.01 -4.06 4.42
CA ARG A 324 1.02 -4.72 5.27
C ARG A 324 1.54 -6.01 4.64
N GLN A 325 0.66 -6.87 4.14
CA GLN A 325 1.07 -8.11 3.47
C GLN A 325 1.88 -7.81 2.21
N HIS A 326 1.50 -6.79 1.44
CA HIS A 326 2.21 -6.35 0.25
C HIS A 326 3.62 -5.89 0.59
N THR A 327 3.79 -5.07 1.63
CA THR A 327 5.12 -4.65 2.07
C THR A 327 5.97 -5.82 2.58
N LEU A 328 5.40 -6.74 3.35
CA LEU A 328 6.12 -7.93 3.84
C LEU A 328 6.51 -8.87 2.70
N HIS A 329 5.60 -9.11 1.76
CA HIS A 329 5.82 -9.92 0.58
C HIS A 329 6.92 -9.30 -0.28
N HIS A 330 6.78 -8.03 -0.66
CA HIS A 330 7.77 -7.34 -1.46
C HIS A 330 9.10 -7.24 -0.77
N ARG A 331 9.22 -7.03 0.56
CA ARG A 331 10.55 -7.06 1.22
C ARG A 331 11.20 -8.44 1.25
N ARG A 332 10.44 -9.52 1.46
CA ARG A 332 10.97 -10.90 1.42
C ARG A 332 11.39 -11.30 0.02
N HIS A 333 10.63 -10.87 -0.98
CA HIS A 333 10.91 -11.13 -2.39
C HIS A 333 11.93 -10.14 -2.97
N TYR A 334 12.06 -8.90 -2.48
CA TYR A 334 13.14 -7.96 -2.85
C TYR A 334 14.51 -8.50 -2.43
N ARG A 335 14.55 -9.30 -1.36
CA ARG A 335 15.78 -10.01 -0.96
C ARG A 335 16.12 -11.15 -1.94
N ARG A 336 15.11 -11.84 -2.48
CA ARG A 336 15.31 -13.07 -3.27
C ARG A 336 15.17 -12.92 -4.79
N SER A 337 14.52 -11.86 -5.24
CA SER A 337 14.27 -11.48 -6.61
C SER A 337 14.73 -10.05 -6.76
N THR A 338 15.22 -9.70 -7.94
CA THR A 338 16.07 -8.54 -8.20
C THR A 338 15.29 -7.33 -8.73
N PRO A 339 14.52 -6.55 -7.94
CA PRO A 339 14.25 -5.18 -8.34
C PRO A 339 15.41 -4.30 -7.84
N GLU A 340 15.99 -3.57 -8.78
CA GLU A 340 17.08 -2.64 -8.50
C GLU A 340 16.49 -1.41 -7.79
N PRO A 341 17.13 -0.88 -6.74
CA PRO A 341 16.58 0.27 -6.03
C PRO A 341 16.46 1.43 -7.00
N SER A 342 15.33 2.12 -6.92
CA SER A 342 15.14 3.33 -7.70
C SER A 342 15.62 4.51 -6.87
N LEU A 343 16.25 5.48 -7.52
CA LEU A 343 16.72 6.70 -6.89
C LEU A 343 15.88 7.87 -7.40
N LEU A 344 15.70 8.86 -6.53
CA LEU A 344 15.18 10.16 -6.88
C LEU A 344 16.32 11.18 -6.71
N LEU A 345 16.68 11.85 -7.80
CA LEU A 345 17.80 12.78 -7.86
C LEU A 345 17.25 14.20 -7.93
N CYS A 346 17.76 15.10 -7.10
CA CYS A 346 17.40 16.51 -7.10
C CYS A 346 18.53 17.33 -7.74
N LEU A 347 18.17 18.13 -8.74
CA LEU A 347 19.05 19.07 -9.40
C LEU A 347 19.13 20.35 -8.56
N ALA A 348 20.31 20.65 -8.03
CA ALA A 348 20.47 21.73 -7.05
C ALA A 348 20.10 23.13 -7.58
N GLU A 349 20.26 23.37 -8.89
CA GLU A 349 20.05 24.68 -9.50
C GLU A 349 18.58 25.03 -9.68
N THR A 350 17.77 24.07 -10.12
CA THR A 350 16.35 24.29 -10.45
C THR A 350 15.41 23.70 -9.40
N SER A 351 15.92 22.88 -8.47
CA SER A 351 15.12 22.06 -7.54
C SER A 351 14.19 21.07 -8.26
N ASP A 352 14.53 20.68 -9.49
CA ASP A 352 13.82 19.62 -10.21
C ASP A 352 14.24 18.23 -9.74
N TYR A 353 13.29 17.30 -9.75
CA TYR A 353 13.53 15.94 -9.31
C TYR A 353 13.42 14.98 -10.48
N PHE A 354 14.30 13.97 -10.52
CA PHE A 354 14.38 12.99 -11.60
C PHE A 354 14.34 11.59 -11.02
N TYR A 355 13.52 10.73 -11.60
CA TYR A 355 13.42 9.34 -11.23
C TYR A 355 14.42 8.52 -12.06
N LEU A 356 15.38 7.90 -11.37
CA LEU A 356 16.32 6.97 -11.94
C LEU A 356 15.93 5.56 -11.50
N GLN A 357 15.42 4.77 -12.44
CA GLN A 357 15.31 3.34 -12.22
C GLN A 357 16.68 2.72 -12.52
N CYS A 358 17.31 2.09 -11.53
CA CYS A 358 18.59 1.43 -11.74
C CYS A 358 18.48 0.13 -12.57
N ASN A 359 17.39 -0.05 -13.33
CA ASN A 359 17.24 -1.16 -14.26
C ASN A 359 18.35 -1.08 -15.31
N PHE A 360 19.06 -2.17 -15.48
CA PHE A 360 20.11 -2.38 -16.47
C PHE A 360 19.73 -2.23 -17.96
N HIS A 361 18.68 -1.46 -18.31
CA HIS A 361 18.36 -1.03 -19.67
C HIS A 361 18.39 0.50 -19.75
N PRO A 362 19.05 1.09 -20.76
CA PRO A 362 19.08 2.55 -20.92
C PRO A 362 17.66 3.04 -21.21
N GLU A 363 16.99 3.55 -20.18
CA GLU A 363 15.71 4.24 -20.30
C GLU A 363 15.94 5.76 -20.33
N LYS A 364 14.98 6.47 -20.94
CA LYS A 364 14.99 7.93 -21.02
C LYS A 364 14.96 8.55 -19.63
N TRP A 365 15.55 9.74 -19.51
CA TRP A 365 15.39 10.60 -18.33
C TRP A 365 13.90 10.81 -18.02
N VAL A 366 13.49 10.56 -16.77
CA VAL A 366 12.10 10.70 -16.34
C VAL A 366 11.99 11.80 -15.27
N PRO A 367 11.47 12.99 -15.64
CA PRO A 367 11.15 14.03 -14.68
C PRO A 367 10.10 13.56 -13.68
N TYR A 368 10.36 13.78 -12.40
CA TYR A 368 9.45 13.47 -11.30
C TYR A 368 8.75 14.73 -10.82
N HIS A 369 7.43 14.74 -10.97
CA HIS A 369 6.60 15.84 -10.51
C HIS A 369 5.87 15.48 -9.21
N PHE A 370 5.96 16.37 -8.22
CA PHE A 370 5.15 16.31 -7.01
C PHE A 370 3.68 16.62 -7.31
N CYS A 371 2.82 16.45 -6.30
CA CYS A 371 1.43 16.90 -6.42
C CYS A 371 1.40 18.42 -6.64
N PRO A 372 0.67 18.95 -7.64
CA PRO A 372 0.62 20.40 -7.93
C PRO A 372 0.10 21.25 -6.77
N THR A 373 -0.54 20.63 -5.77
CA THR A 373 -1.01 21.31 -4.57
C THR A 373 0.11 21.66 -3.58
N LEU A 374 1.32 21.10 -3.77
CA LEU A 374 2.49 21.37 -2.93
C LEU A 374 3.31 22.49 -3.57
N ILE A 375 3.57 23.56 -2.81
CA ILE A 375 4.32 24.73 -3.27
C ILE A 375 5.79 24.51 -2.95
N GLU A 376 6.64 24.50 -3.98
CA GLU A 376 8.11 24.35 -3.87
C GLU A 376 8.54 23.27 -2.86
N PRO A 377 8.12 22.00 -3.02
CA PRO A 377 8.38 20.95 -2.04
C PRO A 377 9.87 20.57 -2.01
N THR A 378 10.46 20.60 -0.82
CA THR A 378 11.83 20.15 -0.56
C THR A 378 11.84 18.88 0.31
N ILE A 379 12.60 17.86 -0.08
CA ILE A 379 12.72 16.63 0.72
C ILE A 379 13.70 16.88 1.88
N ARG A 380 13.22 16.75 3.12
CA ARG A 380 14.05 16.88 4.33
C ARG A 380 14.51 15.54 4.87
N SER A 381 13.70 14.50 4.69
CA SER A 381 14.02 13.13 5.08
C SER A 381 13.15 12.12 4.32
N PHE A 382 13.58 10.87 4.29
CA PHE A 382 12.91 9.76 3.65
C PHE A 382 13.07 8.49 4.49
N SER A 383 12.04 7.65 4.51
CA SER A 383 12.11 6.35 5.20
C SER A 383 11.11 5.39 4.59
N ASN A 384 11.59 4.25 4.07
CA ASN A 384 10.77 3.12 3.61
C ASN A 384 9.60 3.49 2.69
N GLY A 385 9.86 4.39 1.75
CA GLY A 385 8.92 4.79 0.70
C GLY A 385 8.02 5.98 1.06
N LEU A 386 8.18 6.58 2.24
CA LEU A 386 7.57 7.86 2.59
C LEU A 386 8.62 8.98 2.59
N PHE A 387 8.22 10.17 2.14
CA PHE A 387 9.03 11.38 2.18
C PHE A 387 8.46 12.39 3.16
N LEU A 388 9.34 13.05 3.89
CA LEU A 388 9.05 14.19 4.72
C LEU A 388 9.44 15.44 3.93
N LEU A 389 8.42 16.18 3.49
CA LEU A 389 8.55 17.36 2.67
C LEU A 389 8.37 18.62 3.52
N GLN A 390 9.10 19.65 3.14
CA GLN A 390 8.89 21.01 3.62
C GLN A 390 8.49 21.87 2.42
N CYS A 391 7.31 22.46 2.50
CA CYS A 391 6.72 23.27 1.43
C CYS A 391 6.72 24.72 1.87
N ARG A 392 7.10 25.61 0.95
CA ARG A 392 7.15 27.04 1.22
C ARG A 392 5.75 27.55 1.62
N ASN A 393 5.70 28.31 2.71
CA ASN A 393 4.49 28.98 3.16
C ASN A 393 4.82 30.40 3.62
N ASP A 394 4.48 31.39 2.80
CA ASP A 394 4.76 32.80 3.12
C ASP A 394 4.03 33.30 4.38
N GLN A 395 2.98 32.59 4.84
CA GLN A 395 2.22 32.95 6.04
C GLN A 395 2.77 32.30 7.32
N ASN A 396 3.61 31.26 7.21
CA ASN A 396 4.12 30.50 8.36
C ASN A 396 5.65 30.54 8.39
N PRO A 397 6.29 31.12 9.42
CA PRO A 397 7.74 31.22 9.49
C PRO A 397 8.46 29.87 9.62
N LEU A 398 7.75 28.80 9.94
CA LEU A 398 8.30 27.45 10.05
C LEU A 398 8.03 26.58 8.81
N GLU A 399 7.42 27.15 7.77
CA GLU A 399 6.97 26.45 6.56
C GLU A 399 5.98 25.30 6.86
N ASP A 400 5.34 24.76 5.81
CA ASP A 400 4.38 23.67 5.97
C ASP A 400 5.10 22.32 5.84
N CYS A 401 5.00 21.49 6.88
CA CYS A 401 5.56 20.14 6.91
C CYS A 401 4.55 19.13 6.39
N HIS A 402 4.95 18.25 5.47
CA HIS A 402 4.07 17.25 4.85
C HIS A 402 4.72 15.87 4.87
N ILE A 403 3.95 14.84 5.22
CA ILE A 403 4.29 13.46 4.88
C ILE A 403 3.69 13.17 3.52
N TYR A 404 4.49 12.58 2.65
CA TYR A 404 4.14 12.35 1.26
C TYR A 404 4.50 10.93 0.85
N ASN A 405 3.54 10.25 0.22
CA ASN A 405 3.79 8.99 -0.44
C ASN A 405 3.98 9.26 -1.95
N PRO A 406 5.20 9.12 -2.49
CA PRO A 406 5.50 9.38 -3.89
C PRO A 406 4.87 8.36 -4.87
N THR A 407 4.47 7.19 -4.37
CA THR A 407 3.80 6.14 -5.15
C THR A 407 2.32 6.49 -5.36
N THR A 408 1.63 6.88 -4.29
CA THR A 408 0.19 7.23 -4.33
C THR A 408 -0.06 8.70 -4.66
N LYS A 409 0.99 9.54 -4.62
CA LYS A 409 0.94 11.00 -4.77
C LYS A 409 0.08 11.70 -3.71
N LEU A 410 -0.27 11.01 -2.63
CA LEU A 410 -1.04 11.56 -1.52
C LEU A 410 -0.10 12.21 -0.50
N SER A 411 -0.55 13.33 0.08
CA SER A 411 0.16 14.03 1.14
C SER A 411 -0.74 14.29 2.34
N ARG A 412 -0.14 14.33 3.53
CA ARG A 412 -0.77 14.75 4.77
C ARG A 412 0.04 15.89 5.38
N ARG A 413 -0.60 17.03 5.61
CA ARG A 413 0.03 18.17 6.29
C ARG A 413 0.15 17.89 7.79
N ILE A 414 1.31 18.19 8.36
CA ILE A 414 1.63 18.11 9.77
C ILE A 414 1.94 19.51 10.29
N LEU A 415 1.20 19.93 11.31
CA LEU A 415 1.44 21.23 11.94
C LEU A 415 2.57 21.07 12.97
N LEU A 416 3.63 21.85 12.78
CA LEU A 416 4.69 21.99 13.76
C LEU A 416 4.20 22.85 14.93
N ARG A 417 4.54 22.44 16.15
CA ARG A 417 4.19 23.23 17.34
C ARG A 417 5.03 24.50 17.37
N GLN A 418 4.36 25.65 17.42
CA GLN A 418 5.01 26.94 17.69
C GLN A 418 5.03 27.15 19.22
N ASP A 419 6.21 27.14 19.81
CA ASP A 419 6.44 27.43 21.24
C ASP A 419 7.51 28.52 21.35
N ASN A 420 7.30 29.48 22.25
CA ASN A 420 8.22 30.61 22.48
C ASN A 420 9.60 30.16 23.00
N MET A 421 9.74 28.92 23.46
CA MET A 421 11.03 28.34 23.83
C MET A 421 11.94 28.02 22.62
N TYR A 422 11.37 27.87 21.42
CA TYR A 422 12.10 27.48 20.22
C TYR A 422 12.39 28.67 19.31
N ARG A 423 13.60 28.73 18.78
CA ARG A 423 14.05 29.78 17.86
C ARG A 423 13.76 29.42 16.41
N CYS A 424 14.10 28.20 16.01
CA CYS A 424 13.89 27.67 14.67
C CYS A 424 14.04 26.14 14.65
N VAL A 425 13.57 25.50 13.58
CA VAL A 425 13.82 24.09 13.30
C VAL A 425 15.21 23.92 12.69
N LEU A 426 16.01 23.01 13.23
CA LEU A 426 17.34 22.66 12.74
C LEU A 426 17.35 21.42 11.85
N GLY A 427 16.34 20.56 11.96
CA GLY A 427 16.18 19.40 11.10
C GLY A 427 14.89 18.63 11.36
N LEU A 428 14.40 17.98 10.30
CA LEU A 428 13.16 17.20 10.28
C LEU A 428 13.47 15.81 9.72
N ASN A 429 13.19 14.77 10.50
CA ASN A 429 13.55 13.40 10.15
C ASN A 429 12.38 12.42 10.30
N LEU A 430 12.28 11.48 9.37
CA LEU A 430 11.20 10.49 9.33
C LEU A 430 11.70 9.14 9.83
N ALA A 431 11.00 8.57 10.82
CA ALA A 431 11.16 7.18 11.23
C ALA A 431 9.92 6.39 10.84
N PHE A 432 10.06 5.52 9.85
CA PHE A 432 8.98 4.67 9.39
C PHE A 432 9.49 3.29 9.02
N ASP A 433 9.01 2.25 9.71
CA ASP A 433 9.23 0.84 9.36
C ASP A 433 7.89 0.11 9.23
N PRO A 434 7.36 -0.05 8.00
CA PRO A 434 6.07 -0.72 7.77
C PRO A 434 6.04 -2.18 8.22
N VAL A 435 7.20 -2.81 8.46
CA VAL A 435 7.28 -4.17 9.02
C VAL A 435 6.92 -4.17 10.50
N LYS A 436 7.36 -3.14 11.23
CA LYS A 436 7.14 -3.00 12.68
C LYS A 436 5.81 -2.32 12.99
N SER A 437 5.49 -1.23 12.29
CA SER A 437 4.27 -0.45 12.52
C SER A 437 3.80 0.24 11.25
N LEU A 438 2.48 0.37 11.08
CA LEU A 438 1.89 1.21 10.03
C LEU A 438 1.99 2.70 10.35
N HIS A 439 2.36 3.03 11.59
CA HIS A 439 2.51 4.38 12.08
C HIS A 439 3.97 4.84 11.94
N TYR A 440 4.16 6.01 11.37
CA TYR A 440 5.44 6.71 11.36
C TYR A 440 5.59 7.65 12.56
N LYS A 441 6.84 8.03 12.82
CA LYS A 441 7.22 9.10 13.74
C LYS A 441 8.01 10.18 13.02
N ILE A 442 7.81 11.44 13.39
CA ILE A 442 8.60 12.57 12.87
C ILE A 442 9.43 13.13 14.01
N ILE A 443 10.74 13.21 13.81
CA ILE A 443 11.70 13.73 14.78
C ILE A 443 12.06 15.14 14.34
N CYS A 444 11.68 16.11 15.16
CA CYS A 444 12.01 17.52 14.97
C CYS A 444 13.12 17.92 15.93
N ILE A 445 14.20 18.50 15.40
CA ILE A 445 15.31 19.05 16.18
C ILE A 445 15.15 20.56 16.24
N TRP A 446 14.89 21.11 17.43
CA TRP A 446 14.69 22.54 17.65
C TRP A 446 15.95 23.21 18.18
N ALA A 447 16.22 24.44 17.74
CA ALA A 447 17.13 25.34 18.43
C ALA A 447 16.40 26.04 19.59
N THR A 448 16.97 26.04 20.79
CA THR A 448 16.37 26.69 21.97
C THR A 448 16.85 28.13 22.16
N THR A 449 16.04 28.97 22.79
CA THR A 449 16.31 30.42 22.95
C THR A 449 17.32 30.77 24.06
N ARG A 450 17.60 29.86 25.01
CA ARG A 450 18.58 30.11 26.09
C ARG A 450 20.01 30.19 25.53
N ARG A 451 20.64 31.38 25.62
CA ARG A 451 22.07 31.56 25.35
C ARG A 451 22.90 30.66 26.27
N SER A 452 23.88 29.96 25.70
CA SER A 452 24.89 29.23 26.48
C SER A 452 25.58 30.20 27.43
N SER A 453 25.56 29.92 28.73
CA SER A 453 26.06 30.80 29.79
C SER A 453 27.57 30.74 30.00
N SER A 454 28.34 30.17 29.07
CA SER A 454 29.79 30.02 29.22
C SER A 454 30.57 30.98 28.32
N LEU A 455 31.43 31.80 28.94
CA LEU A 455 32.35 32.78 28.33
C LEU A 455 33.44 32.19 27.41
N TRP A 456 33.33 30.93 27.00
CA TRP A 456 34.24 30.27 26.07
C TRP A 456 33.46 29.40 25.05
N ARG A 457 33.62 29.75 23.76
CA ARG A 457 33.25 29.00 22.52
C ARG A 457 31.76 28.92 22.11
N SER A 458 31.26 30.03 21.56
CA SER A 458 29.90 30.27 21.02
C SER A 458 29.49 29.53 19.72
N ARG A 459 30.09 28.38 19.34
CA ARG A 459 29.68 27.66 18.10
C ARG A 459 28.67 26.53 18.29
N TRP A 460 28.51 26.02 19.50
CA TRP A 460 27.61 24.89 19.75
C TRP A 460 26.17 25.37 19.91
N ARG A 461 25.23 24.64 19.31
CA ARG A 461 23.79 25.00 19.32
C ARG A 461 23.11 24.18 20.41
N ARG A 462 22.37 24.83 21.31
CA ARG A 462 21.55 24.12 22.30
C ARG A 462 20.25 23.65 21.65
N CYS A 463 20.09 22.34 21.59
CA CYS A 463 19.04 21.67 20.84
C CYS A 463 18.06 20.94 21.77
N GLN A 464 16.82 20.80 21.32
CA GLN A 464 15.79 19.98 21.96
C GLN A 464 15.12 19.10 20.92
N VAL A 465 14.78 17.86 21.29
CA VAL A 465 14.08 16.93 20.40
C VAL A 465 12.59 16.89 20.76
N GLU A 466 11.75 16.96 19.72
CA GLU A 466 10.34 16.61 19.80
C GLU A 466 10.02 15.51 18.79
N VAL A 467 9.17 14.56 19.19
CA VAL A 467 8.74 13.45 18.36
C VAL A 467 7.23 13.48 18.17
N TYR A 468 6.79 13.56 16.93
CA TYR A 468 5.40 13.36 16.54
C TYR A 468 5.13 11.87 16.35
N GLU A 469 4.02 11.37 16.88
CA GLU A 469 3.55 10.01 16.63
C GLU A 469 2.26 10.05 15.81
N SER A 470 2.27 9.43 14.63
CA SER A 470 1.12 9.44 13.72
C SER A 470 -0.11 8.70 14.26
N GLU A 471 0.09 7.72 15.16
CA GLU A 471 -0.97 6.95 15.81
C GLU A 471 -1.87 7.83 16.68
N THR A 472 -1.28 8.61 17.58
CA THR A 472 -2.01 9.52 18.47
C THR A 472 -2.18 10.92 17.87
N SER A 473 -1.46 11.21 16.78
CA SER A 473 -1.38 12.54 16.17
C SER A 473 -0.92 13.63 17.15
N THR A 474 0.01 13.30 18.03
CA THR A 474 0.53 14.21 19.08
C THR A 474 2.04 14.38 18.99
N TRP A 475 2.51 15.59 19.32
CA TRP A 475 3.91 15.88 19.59
C TRP A 475 4.27 15.57 21.05
N LYS A 476 5.41 14.93 21.28
CA LYS A 476 5.97 14.62 22.59
C LYS A 476 7.36 15.23 22.69
N LEU A 477 7.63 15.90 23.81
CA LEU A 477 8.98 16.32 24.16
C LEU A 477 9.80 15.09 24.55
N CYS A 478 10.96 14.89 23.92
CA CYS A 478 11.76 13.69 24.12
C CYS A 478 13.20 14.06 24.47
N GLY A 479 13.73 13.43 25.52
CA GLY A 479 15.10 13.61 25.97
C GLY A 479 15.39 14.97 26.59
N GLU A 480 16.55 15.05 27.23
CA GLU A 480 17.07 16.30 27.79
C GLU A 480 17.66 17.19 26.68
N PRO A 481 17.65 18.53 26.85
CA PRO A 481 18.32 19.43 25.93
C PRO A 481 19.82 19.11 25.82
N PHE A 482 20.36 19.08 24.61
CA PHE A 482 21.75 18.74 24.34
C PHE A 482 22.49 19.84 23.58
N LEU A 483 23.82 19.80 23.57
CA LEU A 483 24.64 20.70 22.77
C LEU A 483 25.08 20.00 21.49
N ALA A 484 24.56 20.45 20.35
CA ALA A 484 24.93 19.91 19.06
C ALA A 484 26.27 20.48 18.58
N PRO A 485 27.20 19.63 18.11
CA PRO A 485 28.41 20.09 17.46
C PRO A 485 28.10 20.94 16.21
N PRO A 486 28.95 21.91 15.85
CA PRO A 486 28.68 22.85 14.76
C PRO A 486 28.67 22.18 13.37
N TYR A 487 29.37 21.06 13.21
CA TYR A 487 29.48 20.33 11.94
C TYR A 487 28.29 19.39 11.66
N VAL A 488 27.40 19.19 12.63
CA VAL A 488 26.24 18.29 12.46
C VAL A 488 25.12 19.02 11.73
N HIS A 489 24.71 18.47 10.60
CA HIS A 489 23.49 18.85 9.89
C HIS A 489 22.42 17.82 10.23
N PHE A 490 21.25 18.30 10.69
CA PHE A 490 20.17 17.44 11.17
C PHE A 490 19.16 17.07 10.08
N ASP A 491 19.42 17.44 8.83
CA ASP A 491 18.62 17.02 7.68
C ASP A 491 19.15 15.71 7.10
N HIS A 492 18.29 15.02 6.36
CA HIS A 492 18.63 13.77 5.68
C HIS A 492 19.15 12.68 6.63
N GLY A 493 18.73 12.71 7.91
CA GLY A 493 19.06 11.68 8.88
C GLY A 493 18.49 10.33 8.46
N ILE A 494 19.28 9.28 8.67
CA ILE A 494 18.96 7.93 8.23
C ILE A 494 18.27 7.18 9.35
N TYR A 495 17.06 6.68 9.11
CA TYR A 495 16.38 5.82 10.05
C TYR A 495 16.91 4.38 9.96
N TRP A 496 17.56 3.92 11.01
CA TRP A 496 18.10 2.58 11.11
C TRP A 496 18.13 2.12 12.57
N GLY A 497 17.99 0.81 12.83
CA GLY A 497 18.15 0.26 14.18
C GLY A 497 17.18 0.78 15.26
N GLY A 498 16.15 1.54 14.91
CA GLY A 498 15.30 2.23 15.89
C GLY A 498 15.82 3.60 16.33
N GLY A 499 16.78 4.19 15.61
CA GLY A 499 17.25 5.56 15.81
C GLY A 499 17.32 6.35 14.50
N ILE A 500 17.57 7.65 14.63
CA ILE A 500 17.92 8.53 13.50
C ILE A 500 19.41 8.84 13.59
N HIS A 501 20.13 8.57 12.51
CA HIS A 501 21.59 8.66 12.46
C HIS A 501 22.05 9.88 11.65
N TRP A 502 22.93 10.68 12.23
CA TRP A 502 23.63 11.82 11.61
C TRP A 502 25.13 11.72 11.85
N ARG A 503 25.92 12.63 11.24
CA ARG A 503 27.39 12.64 11.33
C ARG A 503 27.88 12.58 12.78
N GLY A 504 28.40 11.41 13.17
CA GLY A 504 29.02 11.16 14.48
C GLY A 504 28.06 10.96 15.65
N ILE A 505 26.75 11.24 15.51
CA ILE A 505 25.75 11.11 16.59
C ILE A 505 24.45 10.53 16.07
N PHE A 506 23.67 9.89 16.94
CA PHE A 506 22.34 9.41 16.60
C PHE A 506 21.35 9.66 17.75
N PHE A 507 20.08 9.81 17.41
CA PHE A 507 18.99 9.87 18.38
C PHE A 507 18.35 8.49 18.52
N ASP A 508 18.46 7.90 19.70
CA ASP A 508 17.83 6.62 20.04
C ASP A 508 16.35 6.85 20.39
N LEU A 509 15.43 6.32 19.58
CA LEU A 509 13.98 6.51 19.82
C LEU A 509 13.45 5.70 21.00
N HIS A 510 14.16 4.64 21.42
CA HIS A 510 13.74 3.82 22.56
C HIS A 510 14.10 4.52 23.86
N GLU A 511 15.34 5.00 23.97
CA GLU A 511 15.82 5.69 25.17
C GLU A 511 15.53 7.19 25.17
N SER A 512 15.10 7.75 24.04
CA SER A 512 14.90 9.19 23.85
C SER A 512 16.15 10.00 24.20
N ALA A 513 17.33 9.53 23.77
CA ALA A 513 18.61 10.13 24.10
C ALA A 513 19.51 10.27 22.87
N ILE A 514 20.34 11.32 22.87
CA ILE A 514 21.42 11.48 21.88
C ILE A 514 22.61 10.63 22.32
N ARG A 515 23.13 9.83 21.39
CA ARG A 515 24.29 8.96 21.57
C ARG A 515 25.34 9.26 20.51
N GLU A 516 26.58 8.90 20.80
CA GLU A 516 27.69 9.05 19.86
C GLU A 516 27.95 7.74 19.12
N HIS A 517 28.33 7.84 17.85
CA HIS A 517 28.83 6.69 17.10
C HIS A 517 30.26 6.34 17.52
N PRO A 518 30.67 5.06 17.40
CA PRO A 518 32.07 4.71 17.53
C PRO A 518 32.89 5.43 16.45
N GLY A 519 34.15 5.75 16.77
CA GLY A 519 35.06 6.41 15.84
C GLY A 519 35.32 5.53 14.61
N VAL A 520 35.30 6.16 13.43
CA VAL A 520 35.69 5.49 12.16
C VAL A 520 37.21 5.60 12.02
N MET A 521 37.87 4.45 11.87
CA MET A 521 39.31 4.40 11.60
C MET A 521 39.54 4.66 10.11
N LEU A 522 39.88 5.91 9.79
CA LEU A 522 40.28 6.32 8.43
C LEU A 522 41.81 6.32 8.31
N PRO A 523 42.39 6.01 7.15
CA PRO A 523 43.83 6.10 6.93
C PRO A 523 44.31 7.57 7.00
N GLY A 524 45.40 7.84 7.71
CA GLY A 524 46.06 9.17 7.73
C GLY A 524 45.50 10.20 8.73
N ASP A 525 46.15 11.36 8.80
CA ASP A 525 45.77 12.47 9.70
C ASP A 525 44.62 13.27 9.05
N THR A 526 43.40 12.74 9.17
CA THR A 526 42.16 13.25 8.54
C THR A 526 41.77 14.68 8.89
N ARG A 527 42.51 15.35 9.79
CA ARG A 527 42.33 16.77 10.11
C ARG A 527 42.70 17.71 8.96
N ARG A 528 43.31 17.21 7.88
CA ARG A 528 43.78 18.01 6.73
C ARG A 528 43.18 17.63 5.37
N GLU A 529 42.38 16.56 5.26
CA GLU A 529 41.87 16.07 3.96
C GLU A 529 40.40 16.47 3.71
N ASN A 530 40.14 17.09 2.56
CA ASN A 530 38.79 17.47 2.09
C ASN A 530 38.03 16.25 1.53
N PHE A 531 37.56 15.36 2.40
CA PHE A 531 36.69 14.24 2.00
C PHE A 531 35.22 14.55 2.30
N ILE A 532 34.32 13.90 1.54
CA ILE A 532 32.87 13.96 1.76
C ILE A 532 32.41 12.65 2.35
N ASP A 533 31.65 12.74 3.44
CA ASP A 533 31.06 11.60 4.11
C ASP A 533 29.54 11.72 4.25
N HIS A 534 28.88 10.57 4.21
CA HIS A 534 27.46 10.46 4.46
C HIS A 534 27.10 9.04 4.93
N TYR A 535 25.93 8.92 5.57
CA TYR A 535 25.35 7.63 5.90
C TYR A 535 24.35 7.20 4.84
N VAL A 536 24.28 5.89 4.61
CA VAL A 536 23.30 5.27 3.72
C VAL A 536 22.75 4.02 4.39
N GLU A 537 21.43 3.86 4.41
CA GLU A 537 20.82 2.57 4.73
C GLU A 537 20.63 1.78 3.44
N SER A 538 21.09 0.53 3.44
CA SER A 538 20.98 -0.36 2.29
C SER A 538 20.79 -1.80 2.75
N ASN A 539 19.69 -2.43 2.33
CA ASN A 539 19.31 -3.81 2.67
C ASN A 539 19.32 -4.14 4.18
N GLY A 540 18.95 -3.19 5.03
CA GLY A 540 18.92 -3.35 6.48
C GLY A 540 20.25 -3.09 7.20
N TYR A 541 21.28 -2.63 6.49
CA TYR A 541 22.57 -2.27 7.04
C TYR A 541 22.80 -0.76 6.96
N LEU A 542 23.46 -0.20 7.98
CA LEU A 542 23.89 1.19 7.98
C LEU A 542 25.34 1.26 7.49
N HIS A 543 25.55 2.01 6.42
CA HIS A 543 26.85 2.24 5.83
C HIS A 543 27.32 3.67 6.09
N TYR A 544 28.61 3.82 6.38
CA TYR A 544 29.32 5.10 6.36
C TYR A 544 30.21 5.13 5.12
N VAL A 545 29.97 6.08 4.23
CA VAL A 545 30.70 6.22 2.97
C VAL A 545 31.59 7.45 3.08
N ALA A 546 32.90 7.26 2.96
CA ALA A 546 33.89 8.33 2.89
C ALA A 546 34.48 8.40 1.48
N HIS A 547 34.31 9.53 0.82
CA HIS A 547 34.78 9.78 -0.55
C HIS A 547 35.87 10.84 -0.56
N PHE A 548 37.08 10.41 -0.91
CA PHE A 548 38.28 11.23 -1.00
C PHE A 548 38.48 11.68 -2.44
N ARG A 549 38.00 12.90 -2.76
CA ARG A 549 37.99 13.44 -4.13
C ARG A 549 39.39 13.52 -4.76
N GLU A 550 40.38 13.98 -3.99
CA GLU A 550 41.76 14.17 -4.49
C GLU A 550 42.48 12.83 -4.72
N GLN A 551 42.24 11.86 -3.84
CA GLN A 551 42.80 10.50 -3.94
C GLN A 551 42.01 9.60 -4.89
N LYS A 552 40.89 10.10 -5.46
CA LYS A 552 39.92 9.32 -6.24
C LYS A 552 39.58 7.98 -5.59
N SER A 553 39.37 7.97 -4.27
CA SER A 553 39.09 6.74 -3.53
C SER A 553 37.80 6.84 -2.72
N VAL A 554 37.11 5.71 -2.58
CA VAL A 554 35.89 5.60 -1.77
C VAL A 554 36.06 4.45 -0.79
N MET A 555 35.88 4.75 0.50
CA MET A 555 35.85 3.75 1.55
C MET A 555 34.43 3.62 2.07
N VAL A 556 33.95 2.38 2.18
CA VAL A 556 32.63 2.07 2.69
C VAL A 556 32.77 1.19 3.91
N PHE A 557 32.25 1.69 5.02
CA PHE A 557 32.20 1.00 6.30
C PHE A 557 30.77 0.56 6.58
N GLU A 558 30.62 -0.55 7.27
CA GLU A 558 29.33 -1.08 7.74
C GLU A 558 29.36 -1.11 9.27
N LEU A 559 28.27 -0.67 9.90
CA LEU A 559 28.14 -0.72 11.35
C LEU A 559 27.81 -2.16 11.78
N GLN A 560 28.63 -2.74 12.64
CA GLN A 560 28.42 -4.10 13.13
C GLN A 560 27.27 -4.18 14.15
N ASN A 561 26.70 -5.38 14.28
CA ASN A 561 25.63 -5.68 15.24
C ASN A 561 26.03 -5.26 16.66
N GLY A 562 25.16 -4.48 17.32
CA GLY A 562 25.40 -3.94 18.66
C GLY A 562 25.94 -2.50 18.68
N ASN A 563 26.06 -1.84 17.52
CA ASN A 563 26.48 -0.43 17.37
C ASN A 563 27.88 -0.12 17.94
N SER A 564 28.72 -1.14 18.10
CA SER A 564 29.99 -1.02 18.83
C SER A 564 31.18 -0.66 17.94
N GLN A 565 31.16 -1.04 16.65
CA GLN A 565 32.31 -0.84 15.77
C GLN A 565 31.92 -0.71 14.29
N TRP A 566 32.64 0.15 13.58
CA TRP A 566 32.63 0.24 12.11
C TRP A 566 33.64 -0.75 11.51
N SER A 567 33.18 -1.58 10.57
CA SER A 567 34.05 -2.46 9.78
C SER A 567 34.15 -1.96 8.34
N LEU A 568 35.39 -1.80 7.85
CA LEU A 568 35.63 -1.51 6.43
C LEU A 568 35.19 -2.71 5.59
N ARG A 569 34.27 -2.49 4.65
CA ARG A 569 33.78 -3.52 3.72
C ARG A 569 34.39 -3.36 2.33
N TYR A 570 34.48 -2.12 1.86
CA TYR A 570 34.94 -1.84 0.51
C TYR A 570 35.93 -0.68 0.52
N HIS A 571 37.02 -0.84 -0.22
CA HIS A 571 37.94 0.22 -0.59
C HIS A 571 38.03 0.23 -2.11
N ILE A 572 37.49 1.28 -2.71
CA ILE A 572 37.23 1.37 -4.15
C ILE A 572 38.10 2.47 -4.71
N ASP A 573 38.85 2.11 -5.74
CA ASP A 573 39.72 3.01 -6.49
C ASP A 573 39.01 3.51 -7.75
N LEU A 574 38.90 4.82 -7.90
CA LEU A 574 38.27 5.53 -9.01
C LEU A 574 39.32 6.18 -9.94
N GLU A 575 40.58 5.73 -9.93
CA GLU A 575 41.65 6.22 -10.83
C GLU A 575 41.23 6.24 -12.32
N ARG A 576 40.39 5.28 -12.73
CA ARG A 576 39.88 5.18 -14.11
C ARG A 576 38.95 6.33 -14.52
N ALA A 577 38.45 7.11 -13.56
CA ALA A 577 37.59 8.25 -13.85
C ALA A 577 38.40 9.43 -14.40
N THR A 578 37.99 9.94 -15.55
CA THR A 578 38.70 11.00 -16.28
C THR A 578 38.36 12.41 -15.80
N GLY A 579 37.34 12.57 -14.95
CA GLY A 579 36.85 13.84 -14.43
C GLY A 579 36.39 13.77 -12.96
N PRO A 580 35.72 14.82 -12.45
CA PRO A 580 35.18 14.81 -11.09
C PRO A 580 34.09 13.76 -10.94
N VAL A 581 34.14 12.98 -9.85
CA VAL A 581 33.15 11.95 -9.54
C VAL A 581 32.36 12.34 -8.30
N SER A 582 31.11 11.92 -8.21
CA SER A 582 30.32 11.97 -6.98
C SER A 582 29.68 10.62 -6.70
N VAL A 583 29.76 10.20 -5.44
CA VAL A 583 29.12 8.97 -4.97
C VAL A 583 27.69 9.31 -4.59
N LEU A 584 26.72 8.75 -5.32
CA LEU A 584 25.30 9.02 -5.09
C LEU A 584 24.69 8.09 -4.03
N SER A 585 24.99 6.80 -4.11
CA SER A 585 24.43 5.79 -3.20
C SER A 585 25.19 4.46 -3.28
N ILE A 586 25.03 3.61 -2.25
CA ILE A 586 25.45 2.21 -2.26
C ILE A 586 24.24 1.27 -2.17
N ILE A 587 24.23 0.27 -3.03
CA ILE A 587 23.20 -0.75 -3.14
C ILE A 587 23.80 -2.07 -2.66
N ARG A 588 23.56 -2.42 -1.40
CA ARG A 588 23.99 -3.67 -0.77
C ARG A 588 23.07 -4.81 -1.23
N ARG A 589 23.64 -5.87 -1.81
CA ARG A 589 22.89 -7.10 -2.17
C ARG A 589 23.07 -8.20 -1.12
N ASP A 590 22.46 -9.37 -1.30
CA ASP A 590 22.58 -10.46 -0.31
C ASP A 590 24.02 -11.01 -0.23
N SER A 591 24.73 -11.11 -1.36
CA SER A 591 26.18 -11.32 -1.39
C SER A 591 26.92 -9.97 -1.29
N GLU A 592 28.01 -9.89 -0.50
CA GLU A 592 28.93 -8.72 -0.51
C GLU A 592 29.40 -8.40 -1.92
N GLU A 593 29.68 -9.44 -2.69
CA GLU A 593 30.21 -9.36 -4.04
C GLU A 593 29.21 -8.69 -5.02
N ASP A 594 27.91 -8.96 -4.93
CA ASP A 594 26.93 -8.42 -5.87
C ASP A 594 26.54 -6.95 -5.62
N SER A 595 27.16 -6.28 -4.65
CA SER A 595 26.83 -4.89 -4.30
C SER A 595 27.28 -3.91 -5.38
N THR A 596 26.55 -2.80 -5.51
CA THR A 596 26.79 -1.78 -6.55
C THR A 596 26.94 -0.40 -5.92
N LEU A 597 27.96 0.35 -6.35
CA LEU A 597 28.10 1.77 -6.07
C LEU A 597 27.52 2.57 -7.24
N VAL A 598 26.65 3.53 -6.95
CA VAL A 598 26.11 4.45 -7.96
C VAL A 598 26.95 5.71 -7.97
N LEU A 599 27.55 5.98 -9.12
CA LEU A 599 28.50 7.06 -9.34
C LEU A 599 27.96 8.05 -10.36
N HIS A 600 28.29 9.32 -10.17
CA HIS A 600 27.97 10.39 -11.08
C HIS A 600 29.26 11.01 -11.62
N GLU A 601 29.42 10.92 -12.93
CA GLU A 601 30.43 11.64 -13.73
C GLU A 601 29.73 12.76 -14.52
N PRO A 602 30.45 13.78 -15.02
CA PRO A 602 29.82 14.98 -15.56
C PRO A 602 28.76 14.77 -16.65
N SER A 603 28.89 13.70 -17.45
CA SER A 603 28.00 13.40 -18.56
C SER A 603 27.03 12.24 -18.31
N LYS A 604 27.21 11.49 -17.21
CA LYS A 604 26.54 10.19 -17.03
C LYS A 604 26.51 9.69 -15.59
N ILE A 605 25.51 8.85 -15.31
CA ILE A 605 25.41 8.09 -14.06
C ILE A 605 25.74 6.64 -14.36
N MET A 606 26.60 6.07 -13.54
CA MET A 606 27.16 4.73 -13.70
C MET A 606 26.85 3.86 -12.49
N ALA A 607 26.60 2.58 -12.73
CA ALA A 607 26.62 1.52 -11.74
C ALA A 607 28.00 0.85 -11.78
N TYR A 608 28.76 0.98 -10.69
CA TYR A 608 30.02 0.28 -10.47
C TYR A 608 29.75 -0.97 -9.63
N LYS A 609 29.92 -2.15 -10.21
CA LYS A 609 29.75 -3.42 -9.50
C LYS A 609 31.01 -3.76 -8.71
N LEU A 610 30.86 -4.11 -7.43
CA LEU A 610 32.00 -4.30 -6.53
C LEU A 610 32.76 -5.62 -6.77
N GLN A 611 32.09 -6.70 -7.21
CA GLN A 611 32.72 -8.00 -7.49
C GLN A 611 33.70 -7.96 -8.67
N ASP A 612 33.18 -7.62 -9.86
CA ASP A 612 33.92 -7.72 -11.12
C ASP A 612 34.60 -6.39 -11.51
N ARG A 613 34.44 -5.34 -10.69
CA ARG A 613 34.87 -3.97 -10.97
C ARG A 613 34.38 -3.48 -12.33
N SER A 614 33.26 -4.03 -12.80
CA SER A 614 32.64 -3.61 -14.04
C SER A 614 31.87 -2.33 -13.82
N VAL A 615 31.91 -1.48 -14.84
CA VAL A 615 31.17 -0.22 -14.85
C VAL A 615 30.12 -0.34 -15.93
N LYS A 616 28.88 -0.06 -15.56
CA LYS A 616 27.77 -0.01 -16.50
C LYS A 616 27.14 1.36 -16.49
N GLU A 617 26.95 1.91 -17.68
CA GLU A 617 26.20 3.15 -17.84
C GLU A 617 24.74 2.89 -17.54
N LEU A 618 24.19 3.66 -16.59
CA LEU A 618 22.76 3.68 -16.30
C LEU A 618 22.08 4.69 -17.20
N ILE A 619 22.65 5.90 -17.29
CA ILE A 619 22.08 6.97 -18.08
C ILE A 619 23.14 7.98 -18.51
N ASN A 620 22.98 8.51 -19.72
CA ASN A 620 23.75 9.61 -20.27
C ASN A 620 22.82 10.81 -20.48
N PHE A 621 23.28 12.02 -20.15
CA PHE A 621 22.49 13.24 -20.22
C PHE A 621 23.20 14.37 -20.97
N THR A 622 24.17 14.08 -21.84
CA THR A 622 24.84 15.13 -22.62
C THR A 622 23.91 15.94 -23.51
N GLU A 623 22.74 15.38 -23.85
CA GLU A 623 21.71 16.05 -24.66
C GLU A 623 20.67 16.82 -23.81
N GLU A 624 20.74 16.71 -22.47
CA GLU A 624 19.77 17.35 -21.58
C GLU A 624 20.11 18.82 -21.31
N PRO A 625 19.12 19.71 -21.16
CA PRO A 625 19.35 21.16 -21.07
C PRO A 625 20.07 21.60 -19.79
N PHE A 626 20.03 20.79 -18.73
CA PHE A 626 20.74 21.05 -17.47
C PHE A 626 22.19 20.55 -17.46
N TYR A 627 22.64 19.86 -18.52
CA TYR A 627 24.00 19.37 -18.61
C TYR A 627 24.99 20.55 -18.59
N GLN A 628 26.03 20.38 -17.79
CA GLN A 628 27.13 21.32 -17.68
C GLN A 628 28.42 20.55 -17.86
N GLU A 629 29.22 20.99 -18.83
CA GLU A 629 30.47 20.34 -19.16
C GLU A 629 31.43 20.33 -17.96
N SER A 630 32.05 19.18 -17.69
CA SER A 630 33.03 18.99 -16.61
C SER A 630 32.51 19.24 -15.18
N SER A 631 31.21 19.37 -14.97
CA SER A 631 30.59 19.59 -13.65
C SER A 631 29.73 18.41 -13.22
N VAL A 632 29.66 18.17 -11.92
CA VAL A 632 28.80 17.14 -11.30
C VAL A 632 27.56 17.84 -10.73
N GLN A 633 26.42 17.62 -11.37
CA GLN A 633 25.10 18.20 -11.03
C GLN A 633 24.38 17.54 -9.84
N PHE A 634 24.69 16.27 -9.53
CA PHE A 634 24.05 15.49 -8.46
C PHE A 634 25.06 15.05 -7.38
N ALA A 635 24.64 15.15 -6.11
CA ALA A 635 25.42 14.76 -4.95
C ALA A 635 24.67 13.77 -4.06
N CYS A 636 25.38 13.14 -3.12
CA CYS A 636 24.76 12.25 -2.13
C CYS A 636 23.62 12.94 -1.33
N GLN A 637 23.77 14.22 -1.01
CA GLN A 637 22.76 15.01 -0.27
C GLN A 637 21.48 15.28 -1.10
N SER A 638 21.59 15.22 -2.43
CA SER A 638 20.45 15.41 -3.35
C SER A 638 19.96 14.09 -3.95
N THR A 639 20.37 12.96 -3.38
CA THR A 639 19.97 11.61 -3.82
C THR A 639 19.12 10.94 -2.74
N PHE A 640 17.93 10.48 -3.12
CA PHE A 640 16.97 9.86 -2.20
C PHE A 640 16.57 8.48 -2.68
N GLN A 641 16.46 7.53 -1.76
CA GLN A 641 15.97 6.20 -2.11
C GLN A 641 14.47 6.24 -2.39
N PHE A 642 14.06 5.71 -3.55
CA PHE A 642 12.67 5.60 -3.95
C PHE A 642 12.19 4.16 -3.78
N ILE A 643 11.33 3.94 -2.80
CA ILE A 643 10.70 2.64 -2.54
C ILE A 643 9.19 2.77 -2.80
N GLU A 644 8.68 1.91 -3.69
CA GLU A 644 7.25 1.84 -3.93
C GLU A 644 6.50 1.29 -2.71
N THR A 645 5.46 1.98 -2.27
CA THR A 645 4.69 1.57 -1.09
C THR A 645 3.22 1.96 -1.15
N LEU A 646 2.36 1.09 -0.60
CA LEU A 646 0.94 1.33 -0.36
C LEU A 646 0.65 1.93 1.02
N ALA A 647 1.69 2.26 1.80
CA ALA A 647 1.54 2.91 3.10
C ALA A 647 0.81 4.26 2.99
N ALA A 648 -0.03 4.57 3.98
CA ALA A 648 -0.67 5.87 4.05
C ALA A 648 0.31 6.95 4.53
N ALA A 649 0.14 8.17 4.02
CA ALA A 649 0.86 9.37 4.43
C ALA A 649 0.22 10.02 5.67
#